data_AF-A0AAQ4R2Y3-F1
#
_entry.id   AF-A0AAQ4R2Y3-F1
#
_cell.length_a   1.000
_cell.length_b   1.000
_cell.length_c   1.000
_cell.angle_alpha   90.00
_cell.angle_beta   90.00
_cell.angle_gamma   90.00
#
_symmetry.space_group_name_H-M   'P 1'
#
loop_
_entity.id
_entity.type
_entity.pdbx_description
1 polymer ?
#
loop_
_entity_poly.entity_id
_entity_poly.type
_entity_poly.pdbx_seq_one_letter_code
_entity_poly.pdbx_strand_id
1 'polypeptide(L)'
;MAYYDSKAELDYVENPSHIKLEFVYDPNFKNNVNYSYTAVQIPTDIYKGVILNELNWTQALEKVFMENSQEDPSLLWQAFGSATGVTRYYPATPWKAPDKIDLYDVRRRPWYSLPLTIPVGFLRSGSVSGLTLKLIKASVMEMLDTLSDDDYVNVARFNEKAEAVVPCFKHLVQANVRNKKIFKDAVQQMQAKGTTDYKSGFHFAFNQLLNTNVPRANCNKIIMLFTDGGEDRAQDVFMQYNWPNKTVRVFTFSVGQHNYDVTPLQWIACTNKGYYFEIRSICAIRINTQEYLDVLGRPMVLAGSVAKQVQWTNVYQDALGLGMVVTGTLPVFNLTMDGNSQNQLILGVMGVDVHLDEIKRLTPRYNLGANGYIFAIDPNGYLLLHPNLQPKVVYGFLAVFASTDAGITRVFPNIAAESWDEDPEPFNTNYYRRSLDNKGYMFRAPSRSGKLAENGTVGILVSSAVEVNLGGKLLKPSVVGVKLDLEAWVDKFKILASNVSDSRQGDLLCYLIDDGGFLVMSNQRDHWKKIGLFFGDVDPYLMHALYNNSIFNRRQSYHFQSACEPVSSSHTGAAPRGIYVPSIADVLMFNFCTLDDVLVEGFEARESSCVTIQSQFYFTNTTNSYNVLQDCGNCSRWRIENTNLLFVVAETLPCIQEENPCEVLSNARYRKGPTSCFDFSALVSRCNIDTAFYLCLYPEHQQEIFSTEK
;
A
#
# COMPACT_ATOMS: atom_id res chain seq x y z
N MET A 1 -2.78 -20.03 36.80
CA MET A 1 -2.60 -18.65 36.31
C MET A 1 -3.79 -18.32 35.43
N ALA A 2 -4.45 -17.19 35.65
CA ALA A 2 -5.64 -16.78 34.89
C ALA A 2 -5.28 -15.57 34.01
N TYR A 3 -5.66 -15.62 32.73
CA TYR A 3 -5.49 -14.52 31.77
C TYR A 3 -6.67 -14.50 30.81
N TYR A 4 -6.93 -13.35 30.19
CA TYR A 4 -7.96 -13.24 29.16
C TYR A 4 -7.33 -13.43 27.77
N ASP A 5 -7.69 -14.54 27.11
CA ASP A 5 -7.33 -14.82 25.72
C ASP A 5 -8.32 -14.13 24.78
N SER A 6 -7.84 -13.16 24.01
CA SER A 6 -8.67 -12.29 23.17
C SER A 6 -9.31 -13.00 21.97
N LYS A 7 -8.77 -14.13 21.53
CA LYS A 7 -9.32 -14.94 20.42
C LYS A 7 -10.27 -16.03 20.86
N ALA A 8 -10.31 -16.34 22.16
CA ALA A 8 -11.14 -17.43 22.64
C ALA A 8 -12.61 -17.11 22.35
N GLU A 9 -13.30 -17.98 21.61
CA GLU A 9 -14.74 -17.90 21.45
C GLU A 9 -15.38 -17.92 22.84
N LEU A 10 -16.35 -17.02 23.06
CA LEU A 10 -17.09 -16.88 24.32
C LEU A 10 -17.82 -18.17 24.76
N ASP A 11 -17.88 -19.17 23.88
CA ASP A 11 -18.69 -20.39 24.02
C ASP A 11 -17.88 -21.67 24.32
N TYR A 12 -16.54 -21.65 24.35
CA TYR A 12 -15.76 -22.82 24.77
C TYR A 12 -15.69 -22.94 26.30
N VAL A 13 -16.71 -23.58 26.84
CA VAL A 13 -16.72 -24.19 28.18
C VAL A 13 -15.61 -25.25 28.24
N GLU A 14 -14.95 -25.39 29.39
CA GLU A 14 -13.95 -26.43 29.75
C GLU A 14 -12.46 -26.06 29.71
N ASN A 15 -12.07 -24.85 30.17
CA ASN A 15 -10.73 -24.71 30.78
C ASN A 15 -10.77 -23.77 32.01
N PRO A 16 -10.25 -24.19 33.19
CA PRO A 16 -10.29 -23.42 34.43
C PRO A 16 -9.37 -22.18 34.46
N SER A 17 -8.74 -21.84 33.34
CA SER A 17 -7.81 -20.71 33.18
C SER A 17 -8.38 -19.52 32.39
N HIS A 18 -9.58 -19.63 31.81
CA HIS A 18 -10.22 -18.56 31.04
C HIS A 18 -11.10 -17.66 31.91
N ILE A 19 -10.79 -16.36 31.94
CA ILE A 19 -11.59 -15.35 32.63
C ILE A 19 -12.71 -14.89 31.69
N LYS A 20 -13.97 -14.98 32.13
CA LYS A 20 -15.09 -14.34 31.43
C LYS A 20 -15.20 -12.89 31.89
N LEU A 21 -15.15 -11.96 30.93
CA LEU A 21 -15.20 -10.52 31.18
C LEU A 21 -16.50 -9.92 30.67
N GLU A 22 -17.00 -8.90 31.37
CA GLU A 22 -18.06 -8.03 30.89
C GLU A 22 -17.45 -6.85 30.14
N PHE A 23 -17.95 -6.53 28.95
CA PHE A 23 -17.42 -5.45 28.12
C PHE A 23 -18.43 -4.31 28.00
N VAL A 24 -17.94 -3.09 28.07
CA VAL A 24 -18.73 -1.86 27.92
C VAL A 24 -18.26 -1.14 26.66
N TYR A 25 -19.21 -0.65 25.85
CA TYR A 25 -18.88 0.12 24.66
C TYR A 25 -18.25 1.47 25.06
N ASP A 26 -17.06 1.74 24.55
CA ASP A 26 -16.36 3.00 24.76
C ASP A 26 -16.21 3.78 23.44
N PRO A 27 -16.68 5.04 23.35
CA PRO A 27 -16.61 5.83 22.13
C PRO A 27 -15.18 6.24 21.75
N ASN A 28 -14.24 6.36 22.71
CA ASN A 28 -12.85 6.69 22.41
C ASN A 28 -12.18 5.53 21.66
N PHE A 29 -12.47 4.29 22.07
CA PHE A 29 -11.95 3.07 21.44
C PHE A 29 -12.79 2.56 20.25
N LYS A 30 -14.00 3.10 20.05
CA LYS A 30 -15.00 2.64 19.07
C LYS A 30 -15.28 1.14 19.17
N ASN A 31 -15.10 0.56 20.35
CA ASN A 31 -15.19 -0.87 20.59
C ASN A 31 -15.65 -1.18 22.03
N ASN A 32 -16.01 -2.43 22.28
CA ASN A 32 -16.38 -2.91 23.60
C ASN A 32 -15.12 -3.27 24.40
N VAL A 33 -14.89 -2.59 25.51
CA VAL A 33 -13.66 -2.69 26.31
C VAL A 33 -13.94 -3.03 27.77
N ASN A 34 -12.93 -3.57 28.45
CA ASN A 34 -12.93 -3.83 29.88
C ASN A 34 -11.65 -3.23 30.49
N TYR A 35 -11.84 -2.34 31.48
CA TYR A 35 -10.76 -1.61 32.14
C TYR A 35 -10.14 -2.34 33.34
N SER A 36 -10.69 -3.48 33.76
CA SER A 36 -10.21 -4.25 34.91
C SER A 36 -9.10 -5.24 34.58
N TYR A 37 -8.95 -5.63 33.32
CA TYR A 37 -8.00 -6.64 32.89
C TYR A 37 -7.31 -6.27 31.58
N THR A 38 -6.19 -6.94 31.32
CA THR A 38 -5.49 -6.92 30.04
C THR A 38 -5.93 -8.07 29.14
N ALA A 39 -5.92 -7.84 27.83
CA ALA A 39 -6.14 -8.88 26.84
C ALA A 39 -4.81 -9.40 26.30
N VAL A 40 -4.76 -10.72 26.04
CA VAL A 40 -3.61 -11.38 25.43
C VAL A 40 -3.99 -11.89 24.05
N GLN A 41 -3.19 -11.55 23.06
CA GLN A 41 -3.28 -12.00 21.67
C GLN A 41 -2.13 -12.95 21.37
N ILE A 42 -2.48 -14.18 21.01
CA ILE A 42 -1.52 -15.24 20.66
C ILE A 42 -1.64 -15.50 19.14
N PRO A 43 -0.53 -15.47 18.40
CA PRO A 43 -0.51 -15.89 16.99
C PRO A 43 -0.96 -17.34 16.83
N THR A 44 -1.68 -17.62 15.74
CA THR A 44 -2.35 -18.92 15.51
C THR A 44 -1.38 -20.09 15.35
N ASP A 45 -0.13 -19.82 15.00
CA ASP A 45 0.96 -20.78 14.74
C ASP A 45 1.83 -21.10 15.98
N ILE A 46 1.59 -20.46 17.13
CA ILE A 46 2.40 -20.64 18.34
C ILE A 46 1.70 -21.54 19.36
N TYR A 47 2.42 -22.56 19.84
CA TYR A 47 1.91 -23.50 20.84
C TYR A 47 1.94 -22.93 22.27
N LYS A 48 0.84 -23.12 23.02
CA LYS A 48 0.63 -22.55 24.36
C LYS A 48 1.66 -22.99 25.43
N GLY A 49 2.33 -24.13 25.25
CA GLY A 49 3.30 -24.65 26.23
C GLY A 49 4.59 -23.82 26.37
N VAL A 50 5.08 -23.22 25.27
CA VAL A 50 6.35 -22.45 25.27
C VAL A 50 6.17 -21.05 25.85
N ILE A 51 4.94 -20.53 25.84
CA ILE A 51 4.61 -19.15 26.21
C ILE A 51 4.16 -18.96 27.66
N LEU A 52 4.04 -20.03 28.45
CA LEU A 52 3.54 -19.93 29.83
C LEU A 52 4.38 -19.00 30.71
N ASN A 53 5.70 -19.02 30.53
CA ASN A 53 6.60 -18.12 31.25
C ASN A 53 6.37 -16.66 30.86
N GLU A 54 6.17 -16.39 29.56
CA GLU A 54 5.87 -15.06 29.04
C GLU A 54 4.57 -14.51 29.62
N LEU A 55 3.53 -15.34 29.65
CA LEU A 55 2.27 -14.96 30.27
C LEU A 55 2.47 -14.60 31.75
N ASN A 56 3.27 -15.39 32.48
CA ASN A 56 3.49 -15.21 33.90
C ASN A 56 4.15 -13.86 34.24
N TRP A 57 5.30 -13.54 33.64
CA TRP A 57 6.00 -12.31 33.98
C TRP A 57 5.31 -11.06 33.41
N THR A 58 4.68 -11.16 32.23
CA THR A 58 3.95 -10.03 31.64
C THR A 58 2.67 -9.67 32.39
N GLN A 59 2.20 -10.51 33.33
CA GLN A 59 1.04 -10.18 34.16
C GLN A 59 1.26 -8.94 35.04
N ALA A 60 2.52 -8.67 35.43
CA ALA A 60 2.84 -7.47 36.21
C ALA A 60 2.55 -6.15 35.47
N LEU A 61 2.47 -6.18 34.13
CA LEU A 61 2.18 -4.99 33.31
C LEU A 61 0.75 -4.49 33.46
N GLU A 62 -0.19 -5.35 33.85
CA GLU A 62 -1.60 -5.00 34.01
C GLU A 62 -1.78 -3.84 34.99
N LYS A 63 -1.08 -3.89 36.13
CA LYS A 63 -1.10 -2.82 37.13
C LYS A 63 -0.60 -1.49 36.55
N VAL A 64 0.49 -1.52 35.80
CA VAL A 64 1.10 -0.31 35.21
C VAL A 64 0.19 0.29 34.14
N PHE A 65 -0.41 -0.55 33.28
CA PHE A 65 -1.34 -0.06 32.25
C PHE A 65 -2.58 0.62 32.86
N MET A 66 -3.10 0.05 33.95
CA MET A 66 -4.21 0.66 34.70
C MET A 66 -3.80 1.98 35.35
N GLU A 67 -2.62 2.07 35.96
CA GLU A 67 -2.10 3.31 36.55
C GLU A 67 -1.95 4.42 35.48
N ASN A 68 -1.37 4.09 34.33
CA ASN A 68 -1.23 5.04 33.21
C ASN A 68 -2.58 5.57 32.72
N SER A 69 -3.59 4.69 32.60
CA SER A 69 -4.93 5.09 32.15
C SER A 69 -5.71 5.89 33.20
N GLN A 70 -5.38 5.74 34.49
CA GLN A 70 -5.94 6.56 35.56
C GLN A 70 -5.29 7.94 35.60
N GLU A 71 -3.99 8.02 35.31
CA GLU A 71 -3.27 9.30 35.19
C GLU A 71 -3.71 10.09 33.95
N ASP A 72 -3.85 9.42 32.81
CA ASP A 72 -4.31 10.02 31.55
C ASP A 72 -5.48 9.24 30.92
N PRO A 73 -6.74 9.72 31.10
CA PRO A 73 -7.91 9.11 30.49
C PRO A 73 -8.01 9.26 28.97
N SER A 74 -7.16 10.07 28.33
CA SER A 74 -7.13 10.22 26.87
C SER A 74 -6.31 9.14 26.17
N LEU A 75 -5.51 8.40 26.93
CA LEU A 75 -4.59 7.39 26.43
C LEU A 75 -5.34 6.22 25.78
N LEU A 76 -4.93 5.86 24.57
CA LEU A 76 -5.53 4.80 23.78
C LEU A 76 -4.86 3.44 24.08
N TRP A 77 -4.69 2.59 23.07
CA TRP A 77 -4.13 1.26 23.27
C TRP A 77 -2.70 1.34 23.81
N GLN A 78 -2.48 0.66 24.92
CA GLN A 78 -1.16 0.34 25.45
C GLN A 78 -0.88 -1.11 25.11
N ALA A 79 0.24 -1.40 24.44
CA ALA A 79 0.57 -2.75 24.02
C ALA A 79 2.02 -3.10 24.31
N PHE A 80 2.23 -4.30 24.82
CA PHE A 80 3.53 -4.96 24.86
C PHE A 80 3.56 -6.10 23.84
N GLY A 81 4.42 -6.01 22.85
CA GLY A 81 4.76 -7.12 21.96
C GLY A 81 5.99 -7.85 22.48
N SER A 82 5.87 -9.13 22.81
CA SER A 82 6.99 -9.99 23.20
C SER A 82 7.79 -10.45 21.99
N ALA A 83 9.09 -10.70 22.15
CA ALA A 83 9.95 -11.38 21.17
C ALA A 83 9.45 -12.80 20.82
N THR A 84 8.66 -13.40 21.70
CA THR A 84 7.99 -14.69 21.43
C THR A 84 6.78 -14.57 20.50
N GLY A 85 6.32 -13.36 20.18
CA GLY A 85 5.14 -13.12 19.34
C GLY A 85 3.84 -12.89 20.11
N VAL A 86 3.82 -13.15 21.42
CA VAL A 86 2.66 -12.86 22.29
C VAL A 86 2.50 -11.35 22.45
N THR A 87 1.27 -10.84 22.30
CA THR A 87 0.95 -9.44 22.56
C THR A 87 0.03 -9.32 23.75
N ARG A 88 0.32 -8.40 24.67
CA ARG A 88 -0.59 -8.03 25.75
C ARG A 88 -0.98 -6.58 25.60
N TYR A 89 -2.27 -6.27 25.60
CA TYR A 89 -2.75 -4.90 25.43
C TYR A 89 -3.86 -4.54 26.41
N TYR A 90 -4.00 -3.23 26.64
CA TYR A 90 -4.96 -2.62 27.56
C TYR A 90 -5.67 -1.43 26.90
N PRO A 91 -6.98 -1.23 27.15
CA PRO A 91 -7.90 -2.09 27.91
C PRO A 91 -8.19 -3.44 27.22
N ALA A 92 -8.78 -4.40 27.91
CA ALA A 92 -9.13 -5.67 27.29
C ALA A 92 -10.29 -5.51 26.30
N THR A 93 -10.15 -5.99 25.08
CA THR A 93 -11.23 -6.12 24.09
C THR A 93 -11.16 -7.50 23.44
N PRO A 94 -12.30 -8.12 23.09
CA PRO A 94 -12.29 -9.30 22.24
C PRO A 94 -11.64 -8.97 20.88
N TRP A 95 -10.88 -9.92 20.36
CA TRP A 95 -10.26 -9.81 19.05
C TRP A 95 -11.32 -10.02 17.96
N LYS A 96 -11.48 -9.06 17.06
CA LYS A 96 -12.36 -9.22 15.89
C LYS A 96 -11.66 -10.13 14.89
N ALA A 97 -11.86 -11.44 15.01
CA ALA A 97 -11.42 -12.39 13.99
C ALA A 97 -12.20 -12.11 12.68
N PRO A 98 -11.51 -11.85 11.55
CA PRO A 98 -12.19 -11.78 10.26
C PRO A 98 -12.79 -13.16 9.90
N ASP A 99 -13.69 -13.23 8.91
CA ASP A 99 -14.20 -14.49 8.34
C ASP A 99 -13.09 -15.39 7.73
N LYS A 100 -11.84 -14.92 7.77
CA LYS A 100 -10.62 -15.61 7.31
C LYS A 100 -9.70 -15.85 8.51
N ILE A 101 -8.86 -16.88 8.41
CA ILE A 101 -7.85 -17.20 9.43
C ILE A 101 -6.99 -15.96 9.73
N ASP A 102 -6.95 -15.58 11.00
CA ASP A 102 -6.12 -14.47 11.48
C ASP A 102 -4.64 -14.88 11.51
N LEU A 103 -3.83 -14.20 10.69
CA LEU A 103 -2.37 -14.36 10.59
C LEU A 103 -1.61 -13.23 11.31
N TYR A 104 -2.28 -12.50 12.22
CA TYR A 104 -1.67 -11.47 13.05
C TYR A 104 -0.46 -12.01 13.82
N ASP A 105 0.67 -11.31 13.66
CA ASP A 105 1.88 -11.47 14.48
C ASP A 105 2.41 -10.07 14.78
N VAL A 106 2.73 -9.81 16.05
CA VAL A 106 3.22 -8.51 16.51
C VAL A 106 4.58 -8.16 15.93
N ARG A 107 5.43 -9.16 15.72
CA ARG A 107 6.81 -8.98 15.22
C ARG A 107 6.84 -8.45 13.79
N ARG A 108 5.72 -8.56 13.08
CA ARG A 108 5.51 -8.07 11.71
C ARG A 108 4.96 -6.66 11.65
N ARG A 109 4.57 -6.10 12.79
CA ARG A 109 3.92 -4.80 12.79
C ARG A 109 4.97 -3.71 12.59
N PRO A 110 4.67 -2.66 11.80
CA PRO A 110 5.60 -1.55 11.59
C PRO A 110 6.10 -0.93 12.90
N TRP A 111 5.28 -0.94 13.96
CA TRP A 111 5.67 -0.41 15.27
C TRP A 111 6.58 -1.35 16.07
N TYR A 112 6.57 -2.65 15.80
CA TYR A 112 7.51 -3.59 16.41
C TYR A 112 8.85 -3.58 15.68
N SER A 113 8.82 -3.44 14.35
CA SER A 113 10.02 -3.34 13.52
C SER A 113 10.66 -1.97 13.73
N LEU A 114 11.54 -1.90 14.74
CA LEU A 114 12.44 -0.76 14.92
C LEU A 114 13.27 -0.58 13.64
N PRO A 115 13.61 0.67 13.25
CA PRO A 115 14.34 0.98 12.02
C PRO A 115 15.70 0.28 12.07
N LEU A 116 15.74 -0.88 11.45
CA LEU A 116 16.90 -1.75 11.40
C LEU A 116 17.08 -2.18 9.94
N THR A 117 17.88 -1.36 9.25
CA THR A 117 18.98 -1.82 8.40
C THR A 117 18.67 -2.10 6.92
N ILE A 118 19.67 -1.80 6.08
CA ILE A 118 19.77 -2.04 4.64
C ILE A 118 20.04 -3.53 4.32
N PRO A 119 19.06 -4.36 3.88
CA PRO A 119 19.38 -5.69 3.36
C PRO A 119 19.85 -5.61 1.91
N VAL A 120 20.93 -6.31 1.59
CA VAL A 120 21.19 -6.74 0.22
C VAL A 120 20.88 -8.23 0.13
N GLY A 121 19.79 -8.58 -0.56
CA GLY A 121 19.36 -9.95 -0.74
C GLY A 121 20.03 -10.57 -1.97
N PHE A 122 20.77 -11.66 -1.77
CA PHE A 122 21.41 -12.44 -2.82
C PHE A 122 20.64 -13.73 -3.09
N LEU A 123 20.32 -13.92 -4.37
CA LEU A 123 19.59 -15.06 -4.88
C LEU A 123 20.53 -15.90 -5.74
N ARG A 124 20.82 -17.10 -5.26
CA ARG A 124 21.52 -18.11 -6.06
C ARG A 124 20.59 -18.57 -7.19
N SER A 125 21.06 -18.58 -8.43
CA SER A 125 20.27 -18.96 -9.61
C SER A 125 20.75 -20.27 -10.25
N GLY A 126 21.96 -20.75 -9.96
CA GLY A 126 22.55 -21.87 -10.71
C GLY A 126 21.95 -23.25 -10.41
N SER A 127 21.86 -23.65 -9.13
CA SER A 127 21.49 -25.01 -8.71
C SER A 127 20.03 -25.18 -8.28
N VAL A 128 19.37 -24.08 -7.95
CA VAL A 128 18.04 -24.09 -7.32
C VAL A 128 16.94 -24.09 -8.38
N SER A 129 16.56 -25.26 -8.88
CA SER A 129 15.35 -25.41 -9.70
C SER A 129 14.23 -26.11 -8.92
N GLY A 130 12.98 -25.95 -9.36
CA GLY A 130 11.83 -26.60 -8.74
C GLY A 130 11.37 -25.97 -7.41
N LEU A 131 11.14 -26.81 -6.39
CA LEU A 131 10.53 -26.40 -5.10
C LEU A 131 11.38 -25.38 -4.35
N THR A 132 12.70 -25.56 -4.34
CA THR A 132 13.62 -24.67 -3.62
C THR A 132 13.58 -23.25 -4.19
N LEU A 133 13.53 -23.08 -5.51
CA LEU A 133 13.38 -21.75 -6.12
C LEU A 133 12.07 -21.08 -5.71
N LYS A 134 10.98 -21.86 -5.65
CA LYS A 134 9.66 -21.36 -5.23
C LYS A 134 9.69 -20.90 -3.77
N LEU A 135 10.33 -21.66 -2.88
CA LEU A 135 10.51 -21.29 -1.48
C LEU A 135 11.39 -20.05 -1.35
N ILE A 136 12.51 -19.98 -2.08
CA ILE A 136 13.41 -18.82 -2.09
C ILE A 136 12.66 -17.56 -2.53
N LYS A 137 11.87 -17.62 -3.61
CA LYS A 137 11.05 -16.47 -4.07
C LYS A 137 10.10 -16.00 -2.98
N ALA A 138 9.38 -16.93 -2.34
CA ALA A 138 8.47 -16.60 -1.25
C ALA A 138 9.22 -15.99 -0.05
N SER A 139 10.39 -16.52 0.31
CA SER A 139 11.22 -16.00 1.41
C SER A 139 11.71 -14.58 1.14
N VAL A 140 12.17 -14.27 -0.07
CA VAL A 140 12.58 -12.90 -0.43
C VAL A 140 11.39 -11.95 -0.44
N MET A 141 10.22 -12.39 -0.91
CA MET A 141 9.01 -11.56 -0.87
C MET A 141 8.59 -11.23 0.58
N GLU A 142 8.60 -12.21 1.49
CA GLU A 142 8.33 -11.99 2.92
C GLU A 142 9.42 -11.12 3.58
N MET A 143 10.69 -11.30 3.21
CA MET A 143 11.79 -10.48 3.71
C MET A 143 11.67 -9.02 3.24
N LEU A 144 11.20 -8.77 2.01
CA LEU A 144 10.94 -7.41 1.56
C LEU A 144 9.82 -6.74 2.38
N ASP A 145 8.88 -7.52 2.90
CA ASP A 145 7.79 -6.99 3.74
C ASP A 145 8.23 -6.56 5.14
N THR A 146 9.36 -7.06 5.65
CA THR A 146 9.92 -6.62 6.94
C THR A 146 10.57 -5.25 6.87
N LEU A 147 10.88 -4.76 5.67
CA LEU A 147 11.61 -3.51 5.45
C LEU A 147 10.73 -2.29 5.55
N SER A 148 11.23 -1.29 6.26
CA SER A 148 10.63 0.02 6.45
C SER A 148 11.04 0.99 5.34
N ASP A 149 10.41 2.17 5.32
CA ASP A 149 10.79 3.23 4.39
C ASP A 149 12.19 3.81 4.67
N ASP A 150 12.73 3.69 5.89
CA ASP A 150 14.09 4.15 6.21
C ASP A 150 15.19 3.21 5.70
N ASP A 151 14.79 1.99 5.30
CA ASP A 151 15.71 0.97 4.82
C ASP A 151 15.99 1.13 3.33
N TYR A 152 17.22 0.77 2.94
CA TYR A 152 17.63 0.73 1.54
C TYR A 152 17.92 -0.72 1.15
N VAL A 153 17.48 -1.13 -0.02
CA VAL A 153 17.58 -2.51 -0.47
C VAL A 153 17.99 -2.56 -1.92
N ASN A 154 18.78 -3.58 -2.25
CA ASN A 154 18.89 -4.06 -3.62
C ASN A 154 18.81 -5.59 -3.59
N VAL A 155 18.26 -6.15 -4.65
CA VAL A 155 18.12 -7.60 -4.82
C VAL A 155 18.95 -8.00 -6.03
N ALA A 156 19.90 -8.90 -5.79
CA ALA A 156 20.81 -9.39 -6.81
C ALA A 156 20.61 -10.89 -7.01
N ARG A 157 20.73 -11.33 -8.26
CA ARG A 157 20.82 -12.74 -8.61
C ARG A 157 22.23 -13.05 -9.08
N PHE A 158 22.72 -14.25 -8.78
CA PHE A 158 24.02 -14.69 -9.27
C PHE A 158 24.01 -16.15 -9.71
N ASN A 159 24.76 -16.41 -10.77
CA ASN A 159 25.12 -17.74 -11.24
C ASN A 159 26.63 -17.78 -11.48
N GLU A 160 27.09 -17.66 -12.72
CA GLU A 160 28.47 -17.42 -13.12
C GLU A 160 28.82 -15.92 -13.03
N LYS A 161 27.82 -15.05 -13.12
CA LYS A 161 27.95 -13.60 -12.94
C LYS A 161 26.86 -13.11 -11.99
N ALA A 162 27.13 -12.00 -11.31
CA ALA A 162 26.19 -11.36 -10.41
C ALA A 162 25.58 -10.11 -11.06
N GLU A 163 24.25 -10.02 -11.04
CA GLU A 163 23.48 -8.94 -11.65
C GLU A 163 22.32 -8.51 -10.74
N ALA A 164 21.92 -7.24 -10.80
CA ALA A 164 20.70 -6.78 -10.14
C ALA A 164 19.47 -7.42 -10.81
N VAL A 165 18.49 -7.85 -10.00
CA VAL A 165 17.25 -8.46 -10.50
C VAL A 165 16.41 -7.45 -11.29
N VAL A 166 16.44 -6.20 -10.88
CA VAL A 166 15.83 -5.08 -11.59
C VAL A 166 16.93 -4.33 -12.33
N PRO A 167 16.99 -4.36 -13.68
CA PRO A 167 18.10 -3.79 -14.45
C PRO A 167 18.36 -2.30 -14.20
N CYS A 168 17.32 -1.54 -13.83
CA CYS A 168 17.45 -0.11 -13.55
C CYS A 168 17.89 0.22 -12.13
N PHE A 169 17.77 -0.70 -11.17
CA PHE A 169 18.27 -0.51 -9.80
C PHE A 169 19.76 -0.91 -9.71
N LYS A 170 20.61 -0.05 -10.27
CA LYS A 170 22.08 -0.25 -10.27
C LYS A 170 22.74 -0.08 -8.90
N HIS A 171 22.04 0.50 -7.93
CA HIS A 171 22.47 0.80 -6.58
C HIS A 171 21.35 0.51 -5.58
N LEU A 172 21.64 0.62 -4.28
CA LEU A 172 20.65 0.48 -3.20
C LEU A 172 19.56 1.54 -3.34
N VAL A 173 18.31 1.11 -3.41
CA VAL A 173 17.15 2.02 -3.48
C VAL A 173 16.34 1.92 -2.21
N GLN A 174 15.61 2.97 -1.86
CA GLN A 174 14.74 2.97 -0.70
C GLN A 174 13.67 1.87 -0.80
N ALA A 175 13.41 1.18 0.31
CA ALA A 175 12.41 0.11 0.42
C ALA A 175 10.97 0.65 0.59
N ASN A 176 10.59 1.65 -0.21
CA ASN A 176 9.22 2.17 -0.22
C ASN A 176 8.23 1.17 -0.84
N VAL A 177 6.93 1.36 -0.58
CA VAL A 177 5.86 0.47 -1.07
C VAL A 177 5.92 0.22 -2.59
N ARG A 178 6.29 1.25 -3.38
CA ARG A 178 6.40 1.15 -4.85
C ARG A 178 7.61 0.31 -5.30
N ASN A 179 8.79 0.59 -4.77
CA ASN A 179 10.03 -0.10 -5.10
C ASN A 179 9.98 -1.55 -4.64
N LYS A 180 9.45 -1.81 -3.44
CA LYS A 180 9.19 -3.18 -2.96
C LYS A 180 8.30 -3.97 -3.92
N LYS A 181 7.25 -3.35 -4.45
CA LYS A 181 6.39 -3.98 -5.46
C LYS A 181 7.16 -4.34 -6.74
N ILE A 182 7.99 -3.42 -7.26
CA ILE A 182 8.83 -3.67 -8.44
C ILE A 182 9.80 -4.84 -8.18
N PHE A 183 10.43 -4.88 -7.01
CA PHE A 183 11.28 -6.02 -6.62
C PHE A 183 10.50 -7.33 -6.57
N LYS A 184 9.32 -7.33 -5.94
CA LYS A 184 8.46 -8.52 -5.85
C LYS A 184 8.07 -9.06 -7.23
N ASP A 185 7.66 -8.18 -8.14
CA ASP A 185 7.28 -8.55 -9.50
C ASP A 185 8.49 -9.15 -10.26
N ALA A 186 9.67 -8.54 -10.13
CA ALA A 186 10.89 -9.03 -10.78
C ALA A 186 11.40 -10.36 -10.16
N VAL A 187 11.31 -10.53 -8.84
CA VAL A 187 11.64 -11.77 -8.12
C VAL A 187 10.75 -12.92 -8.59
N GLN A 188 9.45 -12.65 -8.80
CA GLN A 188 8.49 -13.65 -9.26
C GLN A 188 8.85 -14.20 -10.65
N GLN A 189 9.39 -13.36 -11.54
CA GLN A 189 9.77 -13.72 -12.91
C GLN A 189 11.13 -14.42 -13.04
N MET A 190 11.92 -14.51 -11.97
CA MET A 190 13.25 -15.11 -12.05
C MET A 190 13.24 -16.60 -12.43
N GLN A 191 14.25 -17.02 -13.18
CA GLN A 191 14.50 -18.41 -13.55
C GLN A 191 15.92 -18.81 -13.18
N ALA A 192 16.07 -20.05 -12.70
CA ALA A 192 17.35 -20.64 -12.33
C ALA A 192 18.06 -21.24 -13.55
N LYS A 193 19.28 -20.77 -13.84
CA LYS A 193 20.15 -21.27 -14.92
C LYS A 193 21.64 -21.06 -14.60
N GLY A 194 22.48 -22.02 -15.00
CA GLY A 194 23.94 -21.91 -14.97
C GLY A 194 24.60 -22.55 -13.75
N THR A 195 25.91 -22.35 -13.59
CA THR A 195 26.67 -22.83 -12.42
C THR A 195 26.66 -21.77 -11.30
N THR A 196 27.16 -22.11 -10.10
CA THR A 196 27.18 -21.18 -8.95
C THR A 196 28.60 -20.74 -8.63
N ASP A 197 28.82 -19.43 -8.61
CA ASP A 197 30.04 -18.82 -8.08
C ASP A 197 29.73 -17.85 -6.93
N TYR A 198 30.10 -18.24 -5.71
CA TYR A 198 29.95 -17.39 -4.52
C TYR A 198 30.84 -16.16 -4.56
N LYS A 199 32.01 -16.22 -5.18
CA LYS A 199 32.97 -15.12 -5.19
C LYS A 199 32.42 -13.95 -5.99
N SER A 200 31.92 -14.20 -7.19
CA SER A 200 31.26 -13.19 -8.02
C SER A 200 30.05 -12.56 -7.31
N GLY A 201 29.24 -13.37 -6.61
CA GLY A 201 28.11 -12.90 -5.81
C GLY A 201 28.54 -11.91 -4.70
N PHE A 202 29.52 -12.31 -3.88
CA PHE A 202 29.99 -11.46 -2.79
C PHE A 202 30.78 -10.23 -3.28
N HIS A 203 31.54 -10.32 -4.37
CA HIS A 203 32.17 -9.15 -4.98
C HIS A 203 31.14 -8.10 -5.39
N PHE A 204 30.05 -8.52 -6.04
CA PHE A 204 28.96 -7.60 -6.37
C PHE A 204 28.34 -7.01 -5.10
N ALA A 205 28.11 -7.82 -4.07
CA ALA A 205 27.57 -7.36 -2.77
C ALA A 205 28.38 -6.26 -2.13
N PHE A 206 29.69 -6.49 -1.97
CA PHE A 206 30.57 -5.51 -1.35
C PHE A 206 30.69 -4.25 -2.21
N ASN A 207 30.74 -4.37 -3.54
CA ASN A 207 30.76 -3.21 -4.42
C ASN A 207 29.48 -2.35 -4.29
N GLN A 208 28.31 -2.97 -4.15
CA GLN A 208 27.05 -2.26 -3.89
C GLN A 208 27.08 -1.55 -2.52
N LEU A 209 27.63 -2.22 -1.49
CA LEU A 209 27.73 -1.67 -0.14
C LEU A 209 28.85 -0.63 0.03
N LEU A 210 29.82 -0.55 -0.87
CA LEU A 210 30.92 0.43 -0.82
C LEU A 210 30.61 1.71 -1.60
N ASN A 211 29.62 1.71 -2.49
CA ASN A 211 29.26 2.91 -3.25
C ASN A 211 28.72 4.02 -2.32
N THR A 212 29.42 5.14 -2.23
CA THR A 212 29.08 6.29 -1.37
C THR A 212 28.34 7.40 -2.10
N ASN A 213 28.28 7.37 -3.43
CA ASN A 213 27.73 8.48 -4.25
C ASN A 213 26.20 8.49 -4.33
N VAL A 214 25.53 7.63 -3.57
CA VAL A 214 24.08 7.42 -3.59
C VAL A 214 23.49 7.64 -2.20
N PRO A 215 22.23 8.10 -2.08
CA PRO A 215 21.56 8.23 -0.79
C PRO A 215 21.42 6.86 -0.12
N ARG A 216 21.74 6.78 1.19
CA ARG A 216 21.77 5.53 1.97
C ARG A 216 21.37 5.79 3.41
N ALA A 217 20.92 4.75 4.11
CA ALA A 217 20.68 4.83 5.56
C ALA A 217 21.97 4.99 6.39
N ASN A 218 23.11 4.51 5.86
CA ASN A 218 24.44 4.56 6.51
C ASN A 218 24.46 4.06 7.97
N CYS A 219 23.66 3.03 8.25
CA CYS A 219 23.61 2.36 9.54
C CYS A 219 24.23 0.96 9.42
N ASN A 220 23.59 -0.05 10.00
CA ASN A 220 23.92 -1.45 9.79
C ASN A 220 24.06 -1.78 8.29
N LYS A 221 25.03 -2.63 7.96
CA LYS A 221 25.28 -3.12 6.59
C LYS A 221 25.17 -4.64 6.62
N ILE A 222 24.19 -5.19 5.90
CA ILE A 222 23.94 -6.62 5.93
C ILE A 222 23.82 -7.21 4.52
N ILE A 223 24.32 -8.44 4.42
CA ILE A 223 24.21 -9.29 3.24
C ILE A 223 23.40 -10.51 3.64
N MET A 224 22.33 -10.81 2.93
CA MET A 224 21.51 -12.00 3.14
C MET A 224 21.64 -12.92 1.92
N LEU A 225 22.12 -14.14 2.12
CA LEU A 225 22.30 -15.13 1.06
C LEU A 225 21.25 -16.23 1.17
N PHE A 226 20.44 -16.42 0.11
CA PHE A 226 19.50 -17.53 -0.01
C PHE A 226 20.05 -18.59 -0.98
N THR A 227 20.22 -19.81 -0.49
CA THR A 227 20.84 -20.92 -1.23
C THR A 227 20.37 -22.28 -0.67
N ASP A 228 20.58 -23.36 -1.43
CA ASP A 228 20.29 -24.75 -1.06
C ASP A 228 21.50 -25.49 -0.48
N GLY A 229 22.56 -24.80 -0.07
CA GLY A 229 23.84 -25.41 0.36
C GLY A 229 25.02 -24.77 -0.35
N GLY A 230 26.24 -25.24 -0.14
CA GLY A 230 27.41 -24.70 -0.84
C GLY A 230 28.69 -25.44 -0.50
N GLU A 231 29.62 -25.51 -1.45
CA GLU A 231 30.92 -26.18 -1.26
C GLU A 231 32.03 -25.18 -0.93
N ASP A 232 32.01 -23.97 -1.50
CA ASP A 232 33.02 -22.93 -1.28
C ASP A 232 32.60 -21.95 -0.16
N ARG A 233 33.57 -21.54 0.66
CA ARG A 233 33.45 -20.55 1.74
C ARG A 233 33.74 -19.13 1.27
N ALA A 234 34.35 -18.93 0.09
CA ALA A 234 34.76 -17.62 -0.44
C ALA A 234 35.58 -16.78 0.57
N GLN A 235 36.48 -17.44 1.31
CA GLN A 235 37.24 -16.86 2.41
C GLN A 235 38.12 -15.67 1.97
N ASP A 236 38.66 -15.75 0.77
CA ASP A 236 39.46 -14.71 0.12
C ASP A 236 38.70 -13.38 -0.01
N VAL A 237 37.42 -13.43 -0.41
CA VAL A 237 36.58 -12.23 -0.55
C VAL A 237 36.34 -11.57 0.80
N PHE A 238 36.03 -12.36 1.84
CA PHE A 238 35.81 -11.80 3.18
C PHE A 238 37.08 -11.25 3.81
N MET A 239 38.24 -11.87 3.55
CA MET A 239 39.54 -11.37 3.99
C MET A 239 39.86 -10.00 3.36
N GLN A 240 39.53 -9.82 2.09
CA GLN A 240 39.78 -8.56 1.37
C GLN A 240 38.83 -7.43 1.79
N TYR A 241 37.52 -7.70 1.90
CA TYR A 241 36.51 -6.64 2.03
C TYR A 241 36.04 -6.36 3.47
N ASN A 242 36.03 -7.37 4.34
CA ASN A 242 35.37 -7.25 5.65
C ASN A 242 36.31 -7.44 6.85
N TRP A 243 37.48 -8.05 6.68
CA TRP A 243 38.47 -8.24 7.75
C TRP A 243 39.42 -7.04 7.90
N PRO A 244 39.90 -6.73 9.13
CA PRO A 244 39.63 -7.42 10.40
C PRO A 244 38.40 -6.91 11.16
N ASN A 245 37.85 -5.74 10.79
CA ASN A 245 36.85 -5.04 11.60
C ASN A 245 35.45 -5.69 11.57
N LYS A 246 35.12 -6.45 10.53
CA LYS A 246 33.83 -7.15 10.34
C LYS A 246 32.64 -6.22 10.50
N THR A 247 32.63 -5.16 9.70
CA THR A 247 31.59 -4.12 9.75
C THR A 247 30.30 -4.57 9.06
N VAL A 248 30.40 -5.46 8.06
CA VAL A 248 29.26 -6.03 7.35
C VAL A 248 28.88 -7.36 7.98
N ARG A 249 27.59 -7.55 8.30
CA ARG A 249 27.07 -8.83 8.79
C ARG A 249 26.52 -9.68 7.66
N VAL A 250 26.75 -10.98 7.72
CA VAL A 250 26.32 -11.90 6.65
C VAL A 250 25.39 -12.95 7.23
N PHE A 251 24.15 -12.97 6.75
CA PHE A 251 23.15 -13.98 7.08
C PHE A 251 23.05 -14.99 5.96
N THR A 252 23.00 -16.27 6.31
CA THR A 252 22.89 -17.36 5.33
C THR A 252 21.62 -18.15 5.60
N PHE A 253 20.82 -18.34 4.54
CA PHE A 253 19.56 -19.07 4.56
C PHE A 253 19.71 -20.31 3.69
N SER A 254 19.67 -21.48 4.33
CA SER A 254 19.55 -22.78 3.66
C SER A 254 18.08 -23.03 3.37
N VAL A 255 17.70 -23.18 2.10
CA VAL A 255 16.30 -23.26 1.69
C VAL A 255 16.00 -24.57 0.98
N GLY A 256 14.86 -25.17 1.31
CA GLY A 256 14.40 -26.43 0.77
C GLY A 256 14.96 -27.64 1.51
N GLN A 257 14.49 -28.82 1.11
CA GLN A 257 15.02 -30.08 1.61
C GLN A 257 16.04 -30.59 0.61
N HIS A 258 17.30 -30.63 1.02
CA HIS A 258 18.42 -31.00 0.18
C HIS A 258 19.50 -31.76 0.96
N ASN A 259 20.36 -32.48 0.24
CA ASN A 259 21.48 -33.22 0.83
C ASN A 259 22.83 -32.50 0.64
N TYR A 260 22.81 -31.27 0.14
CA TYR A 260 24.03 -30.46 0.00
C TYR A 260 24.60 -30.07 1.37
N ASP A 261 25.92 -29.90 1.43
CA ASP A 261 26.60 -29.45 2.65
C ASP A 261 26.23 -28.00 3.00
N VAL A 262 25.89 -27.79 4.27
CA VAL A 262 25.53 -26.49 4.86
C VAL A 262 26.65 -25.91 5.72
N THR A 263 27.70 -26.69 5.99
CA THR A 263 28.84 -26.30 6.84
C THR A 263 29.51 -25.01 6.33
N PRO A 264 29.71 -24.79 5.02
CA PRO A 264 30.25 -23.53 4.51
C PRO A 264 29.34 -22.34 4.78
N LEU A 265 28.01 -22.50 4.73
CA LEU A 265 27.05 -21.42 5.00
C LEU A 265 27.06 -21.02 6.48
N GLN A 266 27.13 -22.01 7.37
CA GLN A 266 27.26 -21.78 8.81
C GLN A 266 28.56 -21.04 9.13
N TRP A 267 29.67 -21.44 8.48
CA TRP A 267 30.96 -20.78 8.63
C TRP A 267 30.92 -19.31 8.17
N ILE A 268 30.31 -19.03 7.00
CA ILE A 268 30.16 -17.67 6.46
C ILE A 268 29.38 -16.79 7.46
N ALA A 269 28.27 -17.29 8.00
CA ALA A 269 27.46 -16.54 8.97
C ALA A 269 28.23 -16.25 10.26
N CYS A 270 28.87 -17.27 10.84
CA CYS A 270 29.58 -17.16 12.12
C CYS A 270 30.81 -16.25 12.03
N THR A 271 31.61 -16.38 10.97
CA THR A 271 32.83 -15.59 10.79
C THR A 271 32.51 -14.10 10.63
N ASN A 272 31.34 -13.75 10.09
CA ASN A 272 30.89 -12.38 9.82
C ASN A 272 29.83 -11.86 10.81
N LYS A 273 29.74 -12.39 12.04
CA LYS A 273 28.82 -11.91 13.10
C LYS A 273 27.33 -11.84 12.65
N GLY A 274 26.93 -12.71 11.73
CA GLY A 274 25.53 -12.85 11.31
C GLY A 274 24.86 -14.02 12.00
N TYR A 275 23.99 -14.73 11.28
CA TYR A 275 23.29 -15.93 11.77
C TYR A 275 22.90 -16.85 10.61
N TYR A 276 22.72 -18.12 10.92
CA TYR A 276 22.35 -19.17 9.97
C TYR A 276 20.88 -19.58 10.20
N PHE A 277 20.11 -19.67 9.12
CA PHE A 277 18.70 -20.04 9.15
C PHE A 277 18.41 -21.19 8.20
N GLU A 278 17.51 -22.08 8.57
CA GLU A 278 17.10 -23.22 7.74
C GLU A 278 15.59 -23.18 7.44
N ILE A 279 15.22 -23.02 6.17
CA ILE A 279 13.84 -22.90 5.69
C ILE A 279 13.46 -24.17 4.92
N ARG A 280 12.82 -25.12 5.60
CA ARG A 280 12.40 -26.39 4.98
C ARG A 280 11.04 -26.33 4.28
N SER A 281 10.17 -25.41 4.67
CA SER A 281 8.79 -25.34 4.20
C SER A 281 8.28 -23.91 4.15
N ILE A 282 7.14 -23.71 3.49
CA ILE A 282 6.46 -22.40 3.41
C ILE A 282 6.09 -21.87 4.81
N CYS A 283 5.70 -22.75 5.74
CA CYS A 283 5.34 -22.34 7.11
C CYS A 283 6.56 -21.84 7.89
N ALA A 284 7.75 -22.38 7.62
CA ALA A 284 8.99 -21.95 8.29
C ALA A 284 9.49 -20.59 7.80
N ILE A 285 9.13 -20.18 6.57
CA ILE A 285 9.52 -18.87 6.02
C ILE A 285 9.10 -17.75 6.97
N ARG A 286 7.88 -17.85 7.50
CA ARG A 286 7.25 -16.77 8.27
C ARG A 286 8.01 -16.42 9.55
N ILE A 287 8.65 -17.39 10.19
CA ILE A 287 9.38 -17.20 11.46
C ILE A 287 10.83 -16.82 11.15
N ASN A 288 11.50 -17.58 10.30
CA ASN A 288 12.94 -17.44 10.06
C ASN A 288 13.31 -16.13 9.34
N THR A 289 12.38 -15.55 8.57
CA THR A 289 12.62 -14.28 7.89
C THR A 289 12.56 -13.07 8.83
N GLN A 290 12.31 -13.24 10.13
CA GLN A 290 12.18 -12.14 11.11
C GLN A 290 13.22 -12.21 12.23
N GLU A 291 13.67 -13.40 12.60
CA GLU A 291 14.65 -13.62 13.68
C GLU A 291 15.99 -12.92 13.47
N TYR A 292 16.32 -12.48 12.24
CA TYR A 292 17.52 -11.69 12.01
C TYR A 292 17.50 -10.35 12.78
N LEU A 293 16.31 -9.82 13.10
CA LEU A 293 16.15 -8.59 13.89
C LEU A 293 16.72 -8.75 15.31
N ASP A 294 16.62 -9.94 15.91
CA ASP A 294 17.19 -10.21 17.24
C ASP A 294 18.72 -10.07 17.25
N VAL A 295 19.35 -10.42 16.13
CA VAL A 295 20.81 -10.29 15.94
C VAL A 295 21.21 -8.84 15.73
N LEU A 296 20.38 -8.08 15.02
CA LEU A 296 20.56 -6.64 14.80
C LEU A 296 20.28 -5.81 16.06
N GLY A 297 19.44 -6.30 16.97
CA GLY A 297 19.16 -5.65 18.25
C GLY A 297 20.29 -5.72 19.28
N ARG A 298 21.27 -6.64 19.13
CA ARG A 298 22.33 -6.86 20.14
C ARG A 298 23.16 -5.61 20.50
N PRO A 299 23.67 -4.81 19.54
CA PRO A 299 24.40 -3.58 19.86
C PRO A 299 23.52 -2.54 20.55
N MET A 300 22.24 -2.50 20.20
CA MET A 300 21.26 -1.61 20.80
C MET A 300 21.04 -1.95 22.29
N VAL A 301 20.95 -3.24 22.63
CA VAL A 301 20.89 -3.71 24.03
C VAL A 301 22.15 -3.31 24.80
N LEU A 302 23.33 -3.48 24.20
CA LEU A 302 24.61 -3.10 24.81
C LEU A 302 24.80 -1.60 25.00
N ALA A 303 24.14 -0.76 24.19
CA ALA A 303 24.14 0.69 24.36
C ALA A 303 23.32 1.15 25.58
N GLY A 304 22.54 0.26 26.18
CA GLY A 304 21.85 0.50 27.45
C GLY A 304 20.86 1.67 27.37
N SER A 305 20.92 2.59 28.33
CA SER A 305 19.98 3.72 28.41
C SER A 305 20.02 4.64 27.19
N VAL A 306 21.16 4.75 26.50
CA VAL A 306 21.30 5.63 25.31
C VAL A 306 20.42 5.16 24.15
N ALA A 307 20.16 3.85 24.08
CA ALA A 307 19.30 3.24 23.05
C ALA A 307 17.81 3.32 23.36
N LYS A 308 17.41 3.68 24.59
CA LYS A 308 16.00 3.82 24.98
C LYS A 308 15.47 5.19 24.54
N GLN A 309 15.28 5.35 23.24
CA GLN A 309 14.68 6.54 22.64
C GLN A 309 13.30 6.19 22.10
N VAL A 310 12.32 7.06 22.37
CA VAL A 310 10.97 6.90 21.81
C VAL A 310 11.03 7.20 20.32
N GLN A 311 10.50 6.29 19.52
CA GLN A 311 10.37 6.45 18.08
C GLN A 311 8.91 6.43 17.67
N TRP A 312 8.56 7.22 16.66
CA TRP A 312 7.20 7.30 16.16
C TRP A 312 7.11 6.62 14.80
N THR A 313 6.08 5.81 14.61
CA THR A 313 5.81 5.17 13.33
C THR A 313 5.18 6.11 12.31
N ASN A 314 5.28 5.73 11.02
CA ASN A 314 4.43 6.27 9.98
C ASN A 314 2.96 5.97 10.26
N VAL A 315 2.06 6.77 9.70
CA VAL A 315 0.62 6.55 9.85
C VAL A 315 0.24 5.18 9.29
N TYR A 316 -0.44 4.39 10.10
CA TYR A 316 -0.96 3.09 9.68
C TYR A 316 -2.36 2.84 10.25
N GLN A 317 -3.04 1.84 9.71
CA GLN A 317 -4.36 1.45 10.17
C GLN A 317 -4.25 0.51 11.37
N ASP A 318 -4.90 0.87 12.47
CA ASP A 318 -4.96 0.07 13.69
C ASP A 318 -5.60 -1.31 13.43
N ALA A 319 -5.05 -2.34 14.07
CA ALA A 319 -5.52 -3.72 14.01
C ALA A 319 -6.85 -3.93 14.74
N LEU A 320 -7.14 -3.15 15.79
CA LEU A 320 -8.38 -3.26 16.58
C LEU A 320 -9.53 -2.40 16.03
N GLY A 321 -9.27 -1.64 14.96
CA GLY A 321 -10.27 -0.88 14.21
C GLY A 321 -10.49 0.56 14.68
N LEU A 322 -9.55 1.14 15.45
CA LEU A 322 -9.65 2.53 15.92
C LEU A 322 -9.65 3.54 14.77
N GLY A 323 -8.86 3.25 13.72
CA GLY A 323 -8.69 4.12 12.56
C GLY A 323 -7.21 4.25 12.17
N MET A 324 -6.84 5.43 11.67
CA MET A 324 -5.46 5.76 11.36
C MET A 324 -4.76 6.26 12.63
N VAL A 325 -3.65 5.62 12.98
CA VAL A 325 -2.89 5.87 14.21
C VAL A 325 -1.41 6.05 13.93
N VAL A 326 -0.72 6.67 14.87
CA VAL A 326 0.73 6.60 15.02
C VAL A 326 1.05 6.01 16.38
N THR A 327 2.14 5.25 16.46
CA THR A 327 2.52 4.56 17.70
C THR A 327 3.88 5.05 18.15
N GLY A 328 3.96 5.46 19.41
CA GLY A 328 5.22 5.73 20.08
C GLY A 328 5.79 4.42 20.62
N THR A 329 7.00 4.05 20.22
CA THR A 329 7.59 2.74 20.51
C THR A 329 8.84 2.86 21.36
N LEU A 330 9.06 1.88 22.23
CA LEU A 330 10.25 1.78 23.08
C LEU A 330 10.68 0.32 23.27
N PRO A 331 11.95 -0.03 23.01
CA PRO A 331 12.44 -1.39 23.22
C PRO A 331 12.60 -1.73 24.72
N VAL A 332 12.25 -2.96 25.08
CA VAL A 332 12.45 -3.53 26.41
C VAL A 332 13.59 -4.53 26.35
N PHE A 333 14.63 -4.30 27.16
CA PHE A 333 15.83 -5.13 27.17
C PHE A 333 15.79 -6.20 28.25
N ASN A 334 16.36 -7.36 27.95
CA ASN A 334 16.61 -8.36 28.98
C ASN A 334 17.89 -7.99 29.75
N LEU A 335 17.74 -7.69 31.04
CA LEU A 335 18.84 -7.26 31.90
C LEU A 335 19.39 -8.39 32.78
N THR A 336 18.95 -9.64 32.59
CA THR A 336 19.51 -10.77 33.32
C THR A 336 20.98 -10.98 32.97
N MET A 337 21.78 -11.30 33.99
CA MET A 337 23.20 -11.59 33.84
C MET A 337 23.43 -13.09 34.01
N ASP A 338 24.00 -13.73 32.99
CA ASP A 338 24.45 -15.12 33.06
C ASP A 338 25.97 -15.12 33.28
N GLY A 339 26.39 -15.21 34.53
CA GLY A 339 27.80 -15.07 34.92
C GLY A 339 28.37 -13.69 34.55
N ASN A 340 29.43 -13.65 33.73
CA ASN A 340 30.06 -12.40 33.26
C ASN A 340 29.46 -11.86 31.94
N SER A 341 28.50 -12.55 31.32
CA SER A 341 27.87 -12.11 30.07
C SER A 341 26.46 -11.60 30.31
N GLN A 342 26.21 -10.34 29.91
CA GLN A 342 24.86 -9.78 29.86
C GLN A 342 24.08 -10.39 28.69
N ASN A 343 22.79 -10.66 28.89
CA ASN A 343 21.91 -11.06 27.80
C ASN A 343 21.77 -9.93 26.77
N GLN A 344 21.95 -10.27 25.49
CA GLN A 344 22.00 -9.31 24.38
C GLN A 344 20.70 -9.25 23.57
N LEU A 345 19.61 -9.80 24.11
CA LEU A 345 18.32 -9.88 23.42
C LEU A 345 17.32 -8.88 24.00
N ILE A 346 16.40 -8.44 23.16
CA ILE A 346 15.23 -7.69 23.61
C ILE A 346 14.18 -8.66 24.16
N LEU A 347 13.46 -8.25 25.21
CA LEU A 347 12.26 -8.97 25.65
C LEU A 347 11.08 -8.68 24.71
N GLY A 348 11.08 -7.49 24.10
CA GLY A 348 10.00 -7.04 23.25
C GLY A 348 10.00 -5.52 23.04
N VAL A 349 8.89 -5.01 22.52
CA VAL A 349 8.67 -3.58 22.25
C VAL A 349 7.36 -3.14 22.92
N MET A 350 7.42 -2.04 23.65
CA MET A 350 6.24 -1.34 24.16
C MET A 350 5.77 -0.32 23.13
N GLY A 351 4.47 -0.23 22.92
CA GLY A 351 3.81 0.72 22.03
C GLY A 351 2.64 1.42 22.71
N VAL A 352 2.50 2.71 22.46
CA VAL A 352 1.29 3.49 22.81
C VAL A 352 0.75 4.19 21.57
N ASP A 353 -0.54 4.02 21.31
CA ASP A 353 -1.19 4.59 20.14
C ASP A 353 -1.69 6.01 20.38
N VAL A 354 -1.56 6.84 19.35
CA VAL A 354 -2.19 8.16 19.25
C VAL A 354 -3.03 8.20 18.00
N HIS A 355 -4.32 8.46 18.17
CA HIS A 355 -5.25 8.56 17.04
C HIS A 355 -5.05 9.89 16.29
N LEU A 356 -5.07 9.85 14.96
CA LEU A 356 -4.84 11.08 14.17
C LEU A 356 -5.84 12.21 14.47
N ASP A 357 -7.06 11.90 14.92
CA ASP A 357 -8.03 12.95 15.25
C ASP A 357 -7.67 13.74 16.51
N GLU A 358 -6.87 13.17 17.41
CA GLU A 358 -6.35 13.88 18.57
C GLU A 358 -5.32 14.95 18.14
N ILE A 359 -4.43 14.59 17.22
CA ILE A 359 -3.49 15.52 16.59
C ILE A 359 -4.23 16.63 15.83
N LYS A 360 -5.33 16.28 15.14
CA LYS A 360 -6.20 17.27 14.47
C LYS A 360 -6.88 18.22 15.46
N ARG A 361 -7.26 17.73 16.65
CA ARG A 361 -7.90 18.55 17.69
C ARG A 361 -6.93 19.60 18.26
N LEU A 362 -5.65 19.26 18.35
CA LEU A 362 -4.57 20.19 18.73
C LEU A 362 -4.24 21.23 17.64
N THR A 363 -4.73 21.03 16.41
CA THR A 363 -4.44 21.88 15.24
C THR A 363 -5.73 22.51 14.69
N PRO A 364 -6.40 23.42 15.44
CA PRO A 364 -7.68 23.97 15.08
C PRO A 364 -7.62 24.83 13.81
N ARG A 365 -8.38 24.43 12.78
CA ARG A 365 -8.45 25.12 11.48
C ARG A 365 -9.14 26.50 11.53
N TYR A 366 -10.04 26.71 12.50
CA TYR A 366 -10.85 27.93 12.57
C TYR A 366 -10.03 29.20 12.82
N ASN A 367 -8.81 29.07 13.37
CA ASN A 367 -7.91 30.21 13.59
C ASN A 367 -7.16 30.68 12.34
N LEU A 368 -7.19 29.92 11.23
CA LEU A 368 -6.34 30.16 10.04
C LEU A 368 -7.09 30.75 8.84
N GLY A 369 -8.42 30.86 8.91
CA GLY A 369 -9.27 31.29 7.78
C GLY A 369 -9.56 30.18 6.77
N ALA A 370 -10.43 30.46 5.79
CA ALA A 370 -11.00 29.45 4.88
C ALA A 370 -9.98 28.71 3.99
N ASN A 371 -8.86 29.36 3.65
CA ASN A 371 -7.81 28.78 2.81
C ASN A 371 -6.62 28.22 3.60
N GLY A 372 -6.58 28.47 4.92
CA GLY A 372 -5.48 28.05 5.77
C GLY A 372 -5.64 26.60 6.21
N TYR A 373 -4.63 25.77 5.98
CA TYR A 373 -4.58 24.41 6.50
C TYR A 373 -3.24 24.12 7.15
N ILE A 374 -3.27 23.23 8.13
CA ILE A 374 -2.08 22.68 8.76
C ILE A 374 -1.78 21.37 8.06
N PHE A 375 -0.51 21.15 7.75
CA PHE A 375 -0.01 19.85 7.35
C PHE A 375 1.18 19.50 8.24
N ALA A 376 1.35 18.21 8.51
CA ALA A 376 2.50 17.70 9.23
C ALA A 376 3.22 16.72 8.32
N ILE A 377 4.55 16.81 8.29
CA ILE A 377 5.43 15.95 7.51
C ILE A 377 6.48 15.32 8.42
N ASP A 378 6.90 14.12 8.07
CA ASP A 378 8.06 13.48 8.67
C ASP A 378 9.37 13.94 7.98
N PRO A 379 10.55 13.58 8.52
CA PRO A 379 11.86 13.86 7.89
C PRO A 379 12.07 13.19 6.52
N ASN A 380 11.23 12.22 6.16
CA ASN A 380 11.23 11.51 4.88
C ASN A 380 10.32 12.14 3.82
N GLY A 381 9.56 13.20 4.19
CA GLY A 381 8.61 13.89 3.33
C GLY A 381 7.24 13.21 3.19
N TYR A 382 6.92 12.22 4.04
CA TYR A 382 5.59 11.63 4.16
C TYR A 382 4.68 12.51 5.00
N LEU A 383 3.41 12.58 4.60
CA LEU A 383 2.39 13.36 5.29
C LEU A 383 1.86 12.59 6.50
N LEU A 384 2.03 13.16 7.68
CA LEU A 384 1.39 12.74 8.92
C LEU A 384 -0.05 13.29 9.02
N LEU A 385 -0.24 14.54 8.62
CA LEU A 385 -1.53 15.22 8.64
C LEU A 385 -1.69 16.06 7.38
N HIS A 386 -2.79 15.88 6.66
CA HIS A 386 -3.14 16.70 5.50
C HIS A 386 -4.67 16.61 5.26
N PRO A 387 -5.35 17.67 4.80
CA PRO A 387 -6.77 17.61 4.44
C PRO A 387 -7.11 16.49 3.44
N ASN A 388 -6.21 16.24 2.47
CA ASN A 388 -6.36 15.17 1.47
C ASN A 388 -5.88 13.79 1.96
N LEU A 389 -5.31 13.67 3.17
CA LEU A 389 -4.93 12.37 3.72
C LEU A 389 -6.20 11.69 4.26
N GLN A 390 -6.85 10.91 3.41
CA GLN A 390 -8.07 10.19 3.75
C GLN A 390 -7.74 8.73 4.10
N PRO A 391 -8.36 8.15 5.15
CA PRO A 391 -8.37 6.70 5.28
C PRO A 391 -9.08 6.13 4.05
N LYS A 392 -8.45 5.16 3.38
CA LYS A 392 -9.16 4.38 2.36
C LYS A 392 -10.30 3.66 3.06
N VAL A 393 -11.51 4.20 2.95
CA VAL A 393 -12.71 3.59 3.52
C VAL A 393 -12.92 2.28 2.79
N VAL A 394 -12.84 1.17 3.53
CA VAL A 394 -12.94 -0.21 3.01
C VAL A 394 -14.31 -0.49 2.38
N TYR A 395 -15.30 0.36 2.63
CA TYR A 395 -16.54 0.43 1.85
C TYR A 395 -16.29 1.38 0.67
N GLY A 396 -16.12 0.86 -0.55
CA GLY A 396 -15.78 1.61 -1.78
C GLY A 396 -16.77 2.69 -2.24
N PHE A 397 -17.15 3.59 -1.35
CA PHE A 397 -17.99 4.77 -1.54
C PHE A 397 -17.19 6.00 -1.09
N LEU A 398 -17.02 6.96 -2.00
CA LEU A 398 -16.44 8.28 -1.74
C LEU A 398 -17.45 9.23 -1.08
N ALA A 399 -18.72 9.11 -1.45
CA ALA A 399 -19.80 9.95 -0.92
C ALA A 399 -21.16 9.26 -1.03
N VAL A 400 -22.11 9.67 -0.19
CA VAL A 400 -23.54 9.34 -0.29
C VAL A 400 -24.29 10.66 -0.38
N PHE A 401 -25.29 10.76 -1.25
CA PHE A 401 -26.07 11.97 -1.40
C PHE A 401 -27.57 11.70 -1.55
N ALA A 402 -28.37 12.71 -1.21
CA ALA A 402 -29.80 12.72 -1.45
C ALA A 402 -30.20 14.12 -1.95
N SER A 403 -30.80 14.16 -3.13
CA SER A 403 -31.37 15.37 -3.75
C SER A 403 -32.89 15.29 -3.71
N THR A 404 -33.55 16.30 -3.15
CA THR A 404 -35.01 16.37 -3.05
C THR A 404 -35.60 17.29 -4.11
N ASP A 405 -36.90 17.11 -4.39
CA ASP A 405 -37.71 18.02 -5.20
C ASP A 405 -37.76 19.46 -4.67
N ALA A 406 -37.53 19.66 -3.37
CA ALA A 406 -37.44 20.98 -2.74
C ALA A 406 -36.14 21.75 -3.02
N GLY A 407 -35.27 21.24 -3.91
CA GLY A 407 -34.01 21.90 -4.28
C GLY A 407 -32.87 21.67 -3.30
N ILE A 408 -33.01 20.74 -2.35
CA ILE A 408 -31.99 20.46 -1.33
C ILE A 408 -31.19 19.23 -1.73
N THR A 409 -29.88 19.38 -1.90
CA THR A 409 -28.93 18.26 -2.01
C THR A 409 -28.10 18.15 -0.73
N ARG A 410 -28.17 17.00 -0.07
CA ARG A 410 -27.31 16.67 1.07
C ARG A 410 -26.26 15.66 0.65
N VAL A 411 -25.00 15.95 0.92
CA VAL A 411 -23.85 15.08 0.62
C VAL A 411 -23.16 14.72 1.94
N PHE A 412 -22.85 13.44 2.11
CA PHE A 412 -22.16 12.88 3.26
C PHE A 412 -20.94 12.08 2.78
N PRO A 413 -19.76 12.22 3.42
CA PRO A 413 -19.43 13.13 4.52
C PRO A 413 -19.28 14.60 4.06
N ASN A 414 -19.28 15.56 4.99
CA ASN A 414 -19.21 17.00 4.67
C ASN A 414 -18.03 17.39 3.75
N ILE A 415 -16.91 16.66 3.83
CA ILE A 415 -15.72 16.87 2.98
C ILE A 415 -16.03 16.57 1.51
N ALA A 416 -16.92 15.60 1.24
CA ALA A 416 -17.35 15.30 -0.13
C ALA A 416 -18.32 16.36 -0.69
N ALA A 417 -18.92 17.19 0.18
CA ALA A 417 -19.73 18.32 -0.25
C ALA A 417 -18.86 19.47 -0.80
N GLU A 418 -17.64 19.64 -0.28
CA GLU A 418 -16.68 20.64 -0.78
C GLU A 418 -16.13 20.29 -2.18
N SER A 419 -16.12 19.00 -2.53
CA SER A 419 -15.69 18.47 -3.84
C SER A 419 -16.85 17.99 -4.70
N TRP A 420 -18.03 18.58 -4.48
CA TRP A 420 -19.23 18.29 -5.25
C TRP A 420 -19.27 19.15 -6.51
N ASP A 421 -18.96 18.53 -7.65
CA ASP A 421 -18.84 19.23 -8.94
C ASP A 421 -20.17 19.42 -9.69
N GLU A 422 -21.27 18.87 -9.16
CA GLU A 422 -22.59 18.99 -9.79
C GLU A 422 -23.31 20.26 -9.33
N ASP A 423 -24.22 20.75 -10.16
CA ASP A 423 -25.00 21.95 -9.87
C ASP A 423 -25.75 21.80 -8.52
N PRO A 424 -25.70 22.81 -7.63
CA PRO A 424 -26.43 22.78 -6.37
C PRO A 424 -27.94 22.67 -6.57
N GLU A 425 -28.48 23.14 -7.70
CA GLU A 425 -29.89 22.98 -8.05
C GLU A 425 -30.16 21.61 -8.69
N PRO A 426 -30.88 20.69 -8.00
CA PRO A 426 -31.14 19.34 -8.49
C PRO A 426 -31.79 19.32 -9.87
N PHE A 427 -32.69 20.26 -10.13
CA PHE A 427 -33.39 20.36 -11.41
C PHE A 427 -32.46 20.70 -12.57
N ASN A 428 -31.31 21.32 -12.36
CA ASN A 428 -30.33 21.57 -13.43
C ASN A 428 -29.39 20.37 -13.66
N THR A 429 -29.33 19.42 -12.73
CA THR A 429 -28.44 18.26 -12.83
C THR A 429 -28.99 17.16 -13.73
N ASN A 430 -28.11 16.56 -14.54
CA ASN A 430 -28.47 15.47 -15.44
C ASN A 430 -28.80 14.17 -14.70
N TYR A 431 -28.12 13.87 -13.58
CA TYR A 431 -28.37 12.64 -12.83
C TYR A 431 -29.78 12.62 -12.24
N TYR A 432 -30.26 13.75 -11.72
CA TYR A 432 -31.58 13.86 -11.10
C TYR A 432 -32.69 13.60 -12.12
N ARG A 433 -32.66 14.27 -13.29
CA ARG A 433 -33.63 14.06 -14.37
C ARG A 433 -33.62 12.61 -14.88
N ARG A 434 -32.42 12.06 -15.14
CA ARG A 434 -32.28 10.70 -15.67
C ARG A 434 -32.75 9.62 -14.69
N SER A 435 -32.55 9.79 -13.39
CA SER A 435 -33.05 8.85 -12.37
C SER A 435 -34.57 8.88 -12.23
N LEU A 436 -35.22 10.03 -12.48
CA LEU A 436 -36.68 10.13 -12.45
C LEU A 436 -37.33 9.44 -13.66
N ASP A 437 -36.73 9.59 -14.85
CA ASP A 437 -37.24 9.03 -16.11
C ASP A 437 -37.06 7.51 -16.19
N ASN A 438 -35.98 6.98 -15.61
CA ASN A 438 -35.62 5.57 -15.70
C ASN A 438 -36.03 4.79 -14.44
N LYS A 439 -36.09 3.46 -14.57
CA LYS A 439 -36.26 2.52 -13.44
C LYS A 439 -34.97 1.76 -13.22
N GLY A 440 -34.50 1.70 -11.98
CA GLY A 440 -33.25 1.05 -11.59
C GLY A 440 -32.12 2.04 -11.30
N TYR A 441 -30.90 1.51 -11.22
CA TYR A 441 -29.72 2.29 -10.86
C TYR A 441 -29.08 2.92 -12.09
N MET A 442 -28.92 4.25 -12.06
CA MET A 442 -28.29 5.03 -13.11
C MET A 442 -26.83 5.31 -12.75
N PHE A 443 -25.93 4.72 -13.52
CA PHE A 443 -24.50 4.96 -13.47
C PHE A 443 -24.14 6.08 -14.43
N ARG A 444 -23.31 7.01 -13.95
CA ARG A 444 -22.77 8.10 -14.73
C ARG A 444 -21.25 8.13 -14.59
N ALA A 445 -20.57 8.04 -15.72
CA ALA A 445 -19.14 8.24 -15.78
C ALA A 445 -18.79 9.72 -15.50
N PRO A 446 -17.64 10.00 -14.87
CA PRO A 446 -17.24 11.35 -14.52
C PRO A 446 -16.94 12.19 -15.77
N SER A 447 -17.39 13.46 -15.78
CA SER A 447 -17.14 14.38 -16.89
C SER A 447 -15.81 15.09 -16.70
N ARG A 448 -14.94 15.07 -17.73
CA ARG A 448 -13.68 15.83 -17.74
C ARG A 448 -13.87 17.21 -18.37
N SER A 449 -14.61 18.10 -17.73
CA SER A 449 -14.70 19.50 -18.15
C SER A 449 -13.61 20.35 -17.49
N GLY A 450 -12.50 20.57 -18.21
CA GLY A 450 -11.66 21.79 -18.23
C GLY A 450 -10.96 22.32 -16.97
N LYS A 451 -11.42 22.02 -15.76
CA LYS A 451 -10.80 22.43 -14.50
C LYS A 451 -10.99 21.33 -13.47
N LEU A 452 -10.20 20.26 -13.54
CA LEU A 452 -10.13 19.32 -12.43
C LEU A 452 -8.69 18.99 -12.08
N ALA A 453 -8.43 19.10 -10.78
CA ALA A 453 -7.17 18.85 -10.11
C ALA A 453 -6.54 17.52 -10.52
N GLU A 454 -5.24 17.57 -10.84
CA GLU A 454 -4.40 16.41 -11.21
C GLU A 454 -4.35 15.28 -10.16
N ASN A 455 -5.02 15.42 -9.01
CA ASN A 455 -4.92 14.52 -7.86
C ASN A 455 -6.27 14.11 -7.22
N GLY A 456 -7.43 14.41 -7.86
CA GLY A 456 -8.74 14.00 -7.34
C GLY A 456 -9.08 12.55 -7.65
N THR A 457 -9.64 11.80 -6.68
CA THR A 457 -10.19 10.46 -6.92
C THR A 457 -11.35 10.54 -7.90
N VAL A 458 -11.21 9.87 -9.05
CA VAL A 458 -12.23 9.78 -10.08
C VAL A 458 -13.39 8.95 -9.54
N GLY A 459 -14.51 9.60 -9.24
CA GLY A 459 -15.68 8.95 -8.66
C GLY A 459 -16.79 8.70 -9.67
N ILE A 460 -17.30 7.47 -9.74
CA ILE A 460 -18.46 7.13 -10.58
C ILE A 460 -19.73 7.43 -9.80
N LEU A 461 -20.64 8.22 -10.37
CA LEU A 461 -21.88 8.58 -9.70
C LEU A 461 -22.95 7.53 -9.98
N VAL A 462 -23.59 6.99 -8.93
CA VAL A 462 -24.73 6.09 -9.03
C VAL A 462 -25.93 6.74 -8.38
N SER A 463 -27.07 6.75 -9.05
CA SER A 463 -28.27 7.44 -8.60
C SER A 463 -29.53 6.64 -8.90
N SER A 464 -30.52 6.72 -8.02
CA SER A 464 -31.82 6.06 -8.17
C SER A 464 -32.93 6.93 -7.57
N ALA A 465 -34.07 6.97 -8.22
CA ALA A 465 -35.25 7.66 -7.69
C ALA A 465 -35.92 6.82 -6.60
N VAL A 466 -36.29 7.48 -5.50
CA VAL A 466 -37.06 6.88 -4.42
C VAL A 466 -38.51 6.81 -4.88
N GLU A 467 -39.06 5.61 -5.01
CA GLU A 467 -40.45 5.39 -5.40
C GLU A 467 -41.32 5.13 -4.15
N VAL A 468 -42.36 5.96 -3.95
CA VAL A 468 -43.30 5.86 -2.83
C VAL A 468 -44.72 5.73 -3.37
N ASN A 469 -45.47 4.74 -2.92
CA ASN A 469 -46.88 4.56 -3.30
C ASN A 469 -47.79 5.07 -2.18
N LEU A 470 -48.48 6.19 -2.42
CA LEU A 470 -49.45 6.78 -1.48
C LEU A 470 -50.84 6.75 -2.13
N GLY A 471 -51.75 5.93 -1.59
CA GLY A 471 -53.14 5.87 -2.04
C GLY A 471 -53.32 5.43 -3.50
N GLY A 472 -52.47 4.53 -3.99
CA GLY A 472 -52.52 4.04 -5.38
C GLY A 472 -51.88 4.97 -6.42
N LYS A 473 -51.27 6.08 -5.99
CA LYS A 473 -50.46 6.96 -6.83
C LYS A 473 -48.98 6.77 -6.52
N LEU A 474 -48.19 6.49 -7.55
CA LEU A 474 -46.74 6.39 -7.47
C LEU A 474 -46.12 7.79 -7.52
N LEU A 475 -45.34 8.14 -6.51
CA LEU A 475 -44.61 9.40 -6.39
C LEU A 475 -43.11 9.14 -6.32
N LYS A 476 -42.32 10.06 -6.89
CA LYS A 476 -40.85 10.05 -6.83
C LYS A 476 -40.33 11.34 -6.17
N PRO A 477 -40.37 11.44 -4.82
CA PRO A 477 -40.06 12.70 -4.12
C PRO A 477 -38.57 13.06 -4.06
N SER A 478 -37.68 12.09 -4.18
CA SER A 478 -36.24 12.32 -4.08
C SER A 478 -35.42 11.33 -4.91
N VAL A 479 -34.18 11.73 -5.19
CA VAL A 479 -33.17 10.90 -5.83
C VAL A 479 -32.03 10.71 -4.85
N VAL A 480 -31.72 9.46 -4.56
CA VAL A 480 -30.60 9.08 -3.68
C VAL A 480 -29.48 8.48 -4.52
N GLY A 481 -28.25 8.64 -4.05
CA GLY A 481 -27.12 8.11 -4.78
C GLY A 481 -25.83 8.03 -3.98
N VAL A 482 -24.83 7.45 -4.62
CA VAL A 482 -23.49 7.25 -4.09
C VAL A 482 -22.45 7.62 -5.14
N LYS A 483 -21.34 8.22 -4.71
CA LYS A 483 -20.14 8.39 -5.51
C LYS A 483 -19.22 7.21 -5.18
N LEU A 484 -18.98 6.32 -6.13
CA LEU A 484 -18.17 5.12 -5.95
C LEU A 484 -16.68 5.45 -6.04
N ASP A 485 -15.86 4.78 -5.23
CA ASP A 485 -14.42 4.78 -5.40
C ASP A 485 -14.03 3.83 -6.53
N LEU A 486 -13.50 4.38 -7.62
CA LEU A 486 -13.09 3.63 -8.78
C LEU A 486 -12.06 2.53 -8.42
N GLU A 487 -11.07 2.85 -7.58
CA GLU A 487 -9.99 1.89 -7.28
C GLU A 487 -10.52 0.66 -6.53
N ALA A 488 -11.37 0.88 -5.52
CA ALA A 488 -11.97 -0.19 -4.74
C ALA A 488 -12.89 -1.09 -5.56
N TRP A 489 -13.60 -0.52 -6.54
CA TRP A 489 -14.52 -1.28 -7.40
C TRP A 489 -13.83 -2.02 -8.54
N VAL A 490 -12.75 -1.47 -9.09
CA VAL A 490 -11.98 -2.13 -10.15
C VAL A 490 -11.37 -3.45 -9.66
N ASP A 491 -10.90 -3.52 -8.42
CA ASP A 491 -10.34 -4.77 -7.88
C ASP A 491 -11.42 -5.85 -7.72
N LYS A 492 -12.64 -5.48 -7.32
CA LYS A 492 -13.79 -6.40 -7.32
C LYS A 492 -14.19 -6.82 -8.74
N PHE A 493 -14.19 -5.87 -9.68
CA PHE A 493 -14.47 -6.13 -11.09
C PHE A 493 -13.47 -7.10 -11.70
N LYS A 494 -12.18 -6.99 -11.38
CA LYS A 494 -11.14 -7.92 -11.83
C LYS A 494 -11.38 -9.34 -11.35
N ILE A 495 -11.79 -9.50 -10.08
CA ILE A 495 -12.13 -10.82 -9.52
C ILE A 495 -13.32 -11.41 -10.29
N LEU A 496 -14.36 -10.62 -10.54
CA LEU A 496 -15.54 -11.05 -11.30
C LEU A 496 -15.19 -11.40 -12.76
N ALA A 497 -14.37 -10.57 -13.41
CA ALA A 497 -13.89 -10.81 -14.76
C ALA A 497 -13.01 -12.07 -14.84
N SER A 498 -12.19 -12.33 -13.81
CA SER A 498 -11.32 -13.51 -13.76
C SER A 498 -12.08 -14.83 -13.63
N ASN A 499 -13.24 -14.82 -12.95
CA ASN A 499 -14.10 -16.00 -12.81
C ASN A 499 -14.78 -16.37 -14.15
N VAL A 500 -14.93 -15.41 -15.07
CA VAL A 500 -15.43 -15.65 -16.42
C VAL A 500 -14.31 -16.16 -17.35
N SER A 501 -13.07 -15.69 -17.16
CA SER A 501 -11.91 -16.13 -17.97
C SER A 501 -11.41 -17.54 -17.68
N ASP A 502 -11.76 -18.15 -16.54
CA ASP A 502 -11.30 -19.51 -16.18
C ASP A 502 -11.77 -20.61 -17.16
N SER A 503 -12.68 -20.27 -18.08
CA SER A 503 -13.18 -21.16 -19.13
C SER A 503 -12.47 -21.00 -20.50
N ARG A 504 -11.61 -19.99 -20.70
CA ARG A 504 -10.81 -19.81 -21.94
C ARG A 504 -9.42 -19.26 -21.67
N GLN A 505 -8.42 -19.93 -22.25
CA GLN A 505 -6.99 -19.83 -21.95
C GLN A 505 -6.28 -18.60 -22.57
N GLY A 506 -6.88 -17.40 -22.51
CA GLY A 506 -6.32 -16.16 -23.08
C GLY A 506 -6.68 -14.88 -22.32
N ASP A 507 -5.84 -13.85 -22.44
CA ASP A 507 -6.04 -12.53 -21.84
C ASP A 507 -7.25 -11.82 -22.48
N LEU A 508 -8.41 -11.88 -21.81
CA LEU A 508 -9.64 -11.22 -22.23
C LEU A 508 -9.71 -9.77 -21.71
N LEU A 509 -10.06 -8.84 -22.58
CA LEU A 509 -10.41 -7.46 -22.28
C LEU A 509 -11.85 -7.39 -21.77
N CYS A 510 -12.07 -6.78 -20.60
CA CYS A 510 -13.39 -6.61 -20.02
C CYS A 510 -13.69 -5.13 -19.81
N TYR A 511 -14.78 -4.65 -20.38
CA TYR A 511 -15.24 -3.28 -20.31
C TYR A 511 -16.65 -3.18 -19.72
N LEU A 512 -16.87 -2.10 -18.97
CA LEU A 512 -18.18 -1.69 -18.50
C LEU A 512 -18.47 -0.32 -19.12
N ILE A 513 -19.53 -0.25 -19.92
CA ILE A 513 -19.91 0.92 -20.72
C ILE A 513 -21.31 1.36 -20.33
N ASP A 514 -21.55 2.67 -20.23
CA ASP A 514 -22.90 3.19 -19.99
C ASP A 514 -23.73 3.28 -21.30
N ASP A 515 -25.00 3.63 -21.15
CA ASP A 515 -25.94 3.83 -22.27
C ASP A 515 -25.60 5.00 -23.19
N GLY A 516 -24.76 5.94 -22.73
CA GLY A 516 -24.21 7.03 -23.53
C GLY A 516 -22.97 6.63 -24.34
N GLY A 517 -22.46 5.41 -24.17
CA GLY A 517 -21.23 4.95 -24.80
C GLY A 517 -19.97 5.49 -24.13
N PHE A 518 -20.01 5.84 -22.84
CA PHE A 518 -18.85 6.25 -22.05
C PHE A 518 -18.26 5.08 -21.28
N LEU A 519 -16.93 5.08 -21.16
CA LEU A 519 -16.21 4.07 -20.40
C LEU A 519 -16.40 4.30 -18.89
N VAL A 520 -17.00 3.31 -18.21
CA VAL A 520 -17.23 3.33 -16.75
C VAL A 520 -16.11 2.60 -16.02
N MET A 521 -15.77 1.38 -16.42
CA MET A 521 -14.68 0.58 -15.83
C MET A 521 -14.00 -0.30 -16.89
N SER A 522 -12.73 -0.65 -16.65
CA SER A 522 -11.98 -1.60 -17.47
C SER A 522 -11.05 -2.44 -16.58
N ASN A 523 -10.76 -3.67 -17.02
CA ASN A 523 -9.79 -4.54 -16.34
C ASN A 523 -8.33 -4.08 -16.51
N GLN A 524 -8.03 -3.34 -17.59
CA GLN A 524 -6.70 -2.84 -17.88
C GLN A 524 -6.35 -1.57 -17.09
N ARG A 525 -5.09 -1.47 -16.63
CA ARG A 525 -4.60 -0.32 -15.85
C ARG A 525 -4.44 0.94 -16.70
N ASP A 526 -4.07 0.81 -17.97
CA ASP A 526 -3.84 1.96 -18.86
C ASP A 526 -5.14 2.70 -19.20
N HIS A 527 -6.27 2.00 -19.11
CA HIS A 527 -7.59 2.57 -19.32
C HIS A 527 -8.10 3.37 -18.12
N TRP A 528 -7.42 3.36 -16.98
CA TRP A 528 -7.83 4.15 -15.81
C TRP A 528 -7.77 5.65 -16.08
N LYS A 529 -6.75 6.08 -16.83
CA LYS A 529 -6.62 7.48 -17.28
C LYS A 529 -7.66 7.85 -18.35
N LYS A 530 -8.37 6.88 -18.92
CA LYS A 530 -9.36 7.04 -20.01
C LYS A 530 -10.82 6.88 -19.55
N ILE A 531 -11.07 6.61 -18.26
CA ILE A 531 -12.44 6.50 -17.72
C ILE A 531 -13.16 7.85 -17.82
N GLY A 532 -14.44 7.82 -18.19
CA GLY A 532 -15.23 9.02 -18.48
C GLY A 532 -15.05 9.57 -19.90
N LEU A 533 -14.13 9.02 -20.70
CA LEU A 533 -14.06 9.32 -22.13
C LEU A 533 -15.11 8.52 -22.91
N PHE A 534 -15.47 9.06 -24.06
CA PHE A 534 -16.30 8.34 -25.02
C PHE A 534 -15.57 7.08 -25.49
N PHE A 535 -16.26 5.94 -25.49
CA PHE A 535 -15.65 4.64 -25.74
C PHE A 535 -15.04 4.55 -27.14
N GLY A 536 -15.59 5.28 -28.12
CA GLY A 536 -15.02 5.37 -29.46
C GLY A 536 -13.63 6.04 -29.52
N ASP A 537 -13.23 6.81 -28.51
CA ASP A 537 -11.87 7.36 -28.40
C ASP A 537 -10.91 6.41 -27.67
N VAL A 538 -11.47 5.47 -26.89
CA VAL A 538 -10.71 4.45 -26.17
C VAL A 538 -10.41 3.27 -27.08
N ASP A 539 -11.45 2.73 -27.70
CA ASP A 539 -11.39 1.64 -28.69
C ASP A 539 -12.39 1.92 -29.83
N PRO A 540 -11.93 2.61 -30.90
CA PRO A 540 -12.77 2.96 -32.04
C PRO A 540 -13.34 1.73 -32.77
N TYR A 541 -12.59 0.63 -32.82
CA TYR A 541 -12.96 -0.57 -33.57
C TYR A 541 -14.12 -1.29 -32.90
N LEU A 542 -14.02 -1.48 -31.57
CA LEU A 542 -15.07 -2.12 -30.80
C LEU A 542 -16.33 -1.25 -30.76
N MET A 543 -16.21 0.08 -30.62
CA MET A 543 -17.37 0.97 -30.66
C MET A 543 -18.08 0.95 -32.03
N HIS A 544 -17.33 0.93 -33.13
CA HIS A 544 -17.90 0.80 -34.48
C HIS A 544 -18.63 -0.54 -34.65
N ALA A 545 -18.07 -1.64 -34.13
CA ALA A 545 -18.72 -2.93 -34.13
C ALA A 545 -20.04 -2.93 -33.32
N LEU A 546 -20.05 -2.27 -32.15
CA LEU A 546 -21.27 -2.14 -31.34
C LEU A 546 -22.36 -1.32 -32.05
N TYR A 547 -21.98 -0.27 -32.78
CA TYR A 547 -22.90 0.53 -33.59
C TYR A 547 -23.44 -0.24 -34.82
N ASN A 548 -22.56 -0.91 -35.58
CA ASN A 548 -22.96 -1.68 -36.77
C ASN A 548 -23.91 -2.84 -36.42
N ASN A 549 -23.72 -3.45 -35.25
CA ASN A 549 -24.61 -4.48 -34.71
C ASN A 549 -25.88 -3.90 -34.05
N SER A 550 -26.20 -2.63 -34.29
CA SER A 550 -27.40 -1.93 -33.81
C SER A 550 -27.56 -1.91 -32.30
N ILE A 551 -26.49 -2.00 -31.50
CA ILE A 551 -26.55 -1.99 -30.02
C ILE A 551 -26.74 -0.56 -29.53
N PHE A 552 -25.95 0.35 -30.11
CA PHE A 552 -26.10 1.78 -29.93
C PHE A 552 -26.72 2.38 -31.19
N ASN A 553 -27.71 3.25 -31.00
CA ASN A 553 -28.14 4.18 -32.03
C ASN A 553 -27.54 5.55 -31.76
N ARG A 554 -27.22 6.26 -32.85
CA ARG A 554 -26.69 7.63 -32.81
C ARG A 554 -27.74 8.59 -33.35
N ARG A 555 -28.07 9.61 -32.56
CA ARG A 555 -28.89 10.74 -33.00
C ARG A 555 -28.06 12.01 -33.02
N GLN A 556 -28.11 12.73 -34.14
CA GLN A 556 -27.40 14.00 -34.31
C GLN A 556 -28.38 15.15 -34.18
N SER A 557 -28.01 16.16 -33.41
CA SER A 557 -28.72 17.43 -33.27
C SER A 557 -27.80 18.60 -33.62
N TYR A 558 -28.38 19.67 -34.12
CA TYR A 558 -27.66 20.88 -34.51
C TYR A 558 -27.90 21.97 -33.47
N HIS A 559 -26.84 22.48 -32.86
CA HIS A 559 -26.91 23.55 -31.89
C HIS A 559 -26.43 24.86 -32.52
N PHE A 560 -27.39 25.69 -32.92
CA PHE A 560 -27.15 26.94 -33.66
C PHE A 560 -26.63 28.11 -32.80
N GLN A 561 -26.59 27.94 -31.48
CA GLN A 561 -26.20 28.98 -30.51
C GLN A 561 -24.89 28.64 -29.78
N SER A 562 -23.99 27.89 -30.43
CA SER A 562 -22.70 27.55 -29.83
C SER A 562 -21.65 28.62 -30.13
N ALA A 563 -20.66 28.77 -29.26
CA ALA A 563 -19.46 29.54 -29.52
C ALA A 563 -18.37 28.62 -30.06
N CYS A 564 -17.72 29.01 -31.16
CA CYS A 564 -16.53 28.34 -31.67
C CYS A 564 -15.40 29.35 -31.86
N GLU A 565 -14.18 28.85 -31.71
CA GLU A 565 -12.99 29.57 -32.13
C GLU A 565 -13.07 29.86 -33.64
N PRO A 566 -12.82 31.12 -34.06
CA PRO A 566 -12.82 31.46 -35.48
C PRO A 566 -11.68 30.71 -36.18
N VAL A 567 -12.02 29.88 -37.16
CA VAL A 567 -11.04 29.20 -38.01
C VAL A 567 -10.29 30.27 -38.82
N SER A 568 -8.95 30.28 -38.74
CA SER A 568 -8.13 31.19 -39.54
C SER A 568 -8.32 30.89 -41.03
N SER A 569 -9.01 31.77 -41.75
CA SER A 569 -9.16 31.64 -43.19
C SER A 569 -7.84 31.98 -43.88
N SER A 570 -7.25 31.01 -44.58
CA SER A 570 -6.09 31.22 -45.44
C SER A 570 -6.49 31.85 -46.77
N HIS A 571 -6.89 33.12 -46.78
CA HIS A 571 -7.03 33.86 -48.04
C HIS A 571 -6.50 35.29 -47.92
N THR A 572 -5.44 35.53 -48.68
CA THR A 572 -4.98 36.84 -49.14
C THR A 572 -6.13 37.56 -49.85
N GLY A 573 -6.64 38.63 -49.24
CA GLY A 573 -7.66 39.49 -49.84
C GLY A 573 -7.47 40.93 -49.36
N ALA A 574 -6.88 41.77 -50.20
CA ALA A 574 -6.72 43.20 -49.96
C ALA A 574 -8.04 43.93 -50.24
N ALA A 575 -8.85 44.17 -49.21
CA ALA A 575 -9.92 45.18 -49.23
C ALA A 575 -10.30 45.60 -47.80
N PRO A 576 -10.46 46.90 -47.49
CA PRO A 576 -10.83 47.34 -46.15
C PRO A 576 -12.35 47.16 -45.94
N ARG A 577 -12.76 46.52 -44.85
CA ARG A 577 -14.13 46.52 -44.31
C ARG A 577 -13.99 46.55 -42.79
N GLY A 578 -14.67 47.37 -42.00
CA GLY A 578 -15.69 48.38 -42.21
C GLY A 578 -15.80 49.24 -40.95
N ILE A 579 -16.67 50.26 -40.99
CA ILE A 579 -16.84 51.30 -39.97
C ILE A 579 -17.41 50.75 -38.67
N TYR A 580 -16.78 51.12 -37.55
CA TYR A 580 -17.26 50.87 -36.18
C TYR A 580 -18.45 51.78 -35.88
N VAL A 581 -19.56 51.20 -35.45
CA VAL A 581 -20.72 51.93 -34.91
C VAL A 581 -20.66 51.79 -33.38
N PRO A 582 -20.39 52.87 -32.64
CA PRO A 582 -20.32 52.81 -31.18
C PRO A 582 -21.68 52.48 -30.58
N SER A 583 -21.65 51.69 -29.51
CA SER A 583 -22.80 51.39 -28.66
C SER A 583 -23.09 52.56 -27.70
N ILE A 584 -24.27 52.55 -27.07
CA ILE A 584 -24.64 53.54 -26.05
C ILE A 584 -23.64 53.55 -24.87
N ALA A 585 -22.98 52.42 -24.57
CA ALA A 585 -21.94 52.35 -23.55
C ALA A 585 -20.68 53.15 -23.95
N ASP A 586 -20.36 53.19 -25.24
CA ASP A 586 -19.22 53.94 -25.76
C ASP A 586 -19.47 55.46 -25.71
N VAL A 587 -20.73 55.90 -25.85
CA VAL A 587 -21.11 57.32 -25.71
C VAL A 587 -21.10 57.79 -24.25
N LEU A 588 -21.41 56.89 -23.30
CA LEU A 588 -21.50 57.21 -21.88
C LEU A 588 -20.13 57.25 -21.18
N MET A 589 -19.11 56.62 -21.76
CA MET A 589 -17.71 56.66 -21.27
C MET A 589 -16.95 57.94 -21.66
N PHE A 590 -17.47 58.76 -22.58
CA PHE A 590 -16.74 59.93 -23.11
C PHE A 590 -16.77 61.21 -22.24
N ASN A 591 -17.43 61.19 -21.07
CA ASN A 591 -17.59 62.38 -20.23
C ASN A 591 -16.86 62.35 -18.87
N PHE A 592 -16.00 61.38 -18.61
CA PHE A 592 -15.22 61.34 -17.37
C PHE A 592 -13.86 60.67 -17.60
N CYS A 593 -12.87 61.43 -18.07
CA CYS A 593 -11.44 61.29 -17.72
C CYS A 593 -10.58 62.28 -18.50
N THR A 594 -10.18 63.36 -17.83
CA THR A 594 -8.97 64.13 -18.16
C THR A 594 -7.77 63.51 -17.45
N LEU A 595 -6.67 63.32 -18.19
CA LEU A 595 -5.26 63.10 -17.77
C LEU A 595 -4.98 62.03 -16.68
N ASP A 596 -4.52 60.85 -17.07
CA ASP A 596 -3.09 60.46 -17.15
C ASP A 596 -2.95 58.93 -17.33
N ASP A 597 -1.87 58.53 -18.01
CA ASP A 597 -1.52 57.22 -18.56
C ASP A 597 -1.55 56.01 -17.60
N VAL A 598 -2.16 54.88 -18.02
CA VAL A 598 -1.63 53.52 -17.78
C VAL A 598 -2.00 52.56 -18.94
N LEU A 599 -0.96 52.22 -19.70
CA LEU A 599 -0.64 50.96 -20.41
C LEU A 599 -1.74 49.96 -20.82
N VAL A 600 -1.72 49.69 -22.13
CA VAL A 600 -2.43 48.65 -22.91
C VAL A 600 -2.03 47.22 -22.47
N GLU A 601 -3.03 46.40 -22.11
CA GLU A 601 -2.92 44.93 -22.09
C GLU A 601 -3.95 44.29 -23.03
N GLY A 602 -3.47 43.40 -23.89
CA GLY A 602 -4.17 42.16 -24.30
C GLY A 602 -5.40 42.24 -25.22
N PHE A 603 -5.19 41.94 -26.51
CA PHE A 603 -6.26 41.50 -27.42
C PHE A 603 -6.91 40.19 -26.90
N GLU A 604 -8.16 40.24 -26.44
CA GLU A 604 -9.01 39.05 -26.31
C GLU A 604 -9.62 38.69 -27.68
N ALA A 605 -9.42 37.45 -28.11
CA ALA A 605 -10.08 36.89 -29.29
C ALA A 605 -11.59 36.75 -29.02
N ARG A 606 -12.42 37.47 -29.76
CA ARG A 606 -13.88 37.34 -29.67
C ARG A 606 -14.32 36.01 -30.30
N GLU A 607 -14.90 35.12 -29.49
CA GLU A 607 -15.56 33.90 -29.94
C GLU A 607 -16.72 34.25 -30.92
N SER A 608 -16.92 33.41 -31.94
CA SER A 608 -17.97 33.61 -32.96
C SER A 608 -19.09 32.58 -32.83
N SER A 609 -20.33 32.97 -33.15
CA SER A 609 -21.46 32.04 -33.15
C SER A 609 -21.31 31.01 -34.28
N CYS A 610 -21.29 29.74 -33.93
CA CYS A 610 -21.18 28.62 -34.85
C CYS A 610 -22.30 27.61 -34.61
N VAL A 611 -22.52 26.74 -35.62
CA VAL A 611 -23.39 25.59 -35.47
C VAL A 611 -22.54 24.39 -35.07
N THR A 612 -22.71 23.88 -33.85
CA THR A 612 -22.08 22.61 -33.45
C THR A 612 -23.03 21.44 -33.71
N ILE A 613 -22.48 20.31 -34.13
CA ILE A 613 -23.24 19.07 -34.28
C ILE A 613 -22.99 18.23 -33.04
N GLN A 614 -24.04 17.99 -32.25
CA GLN A 614 -23.98 17.13 -31.07
C GLN A 614 -24.46 15.74 -31.44
N SER A 615 -23.64 14.72 -31.15
CA SER A 615 -24.00 13.32 -31.36
C SER A 615 -24.27 12.65 -30.02
N GLN A 616 -25.46 12.08 -29.85
CA GLN A 616 -25.85 11.33 -28.67
C GLN A 616 -26.04 9.85 -29.01
N PHE A 617 -25.51 8.98 -28.16
CA PHE A 617 -25.69 7.53 -28.26
C PHE A 617 -26.68 7.05 -27.21
N TYR A 618 -27.47 6.03 -27.55
CA TYR A 618 -28.41 5.37 -26.65
C TYR A 618 -28.64 3.92 -27.07
N PHE A 619 -29.01 3.07 -26.12
CA PHE A 619 -29.29 1.66 -26.41
C PHE A 619 -30.55 1.48 -27.26
N THR A 620 -30.51 0.51 -28.17
CA THR A 620 -31.67 0.06 -28.93
C THR A 620 -32.44 -1.02 -28.15
N ASN A 621 -33.70 -1.23 -28.55
CA ASN A 621 -34.65 -2.06 -27.80
C ASN A 621 -34.55 -3.57 -28.14
N THR A 622 -33.33 -4.14 -28.13
CA THR A 622 -33.12 -5.56 -28.47
C THR A 622 -32.34 -6.33 -27.39
N THR A 623 -32.95 -7.46 -27.00
CA THR A 623 -32.50 -8.66 -26.25
C THR A 623 -31.18 -8.64 -25.45
N ASN A 624 -31.27 -9.18 -24.22
CA ASN A 624 -30.24 -9.18 -23.16
C ASN A 624 -28.93 -9.94 -23.48
N SER A 625 -28.84 -10.72 -24.56
CA SER A 625 -27.60 -11.40 -24.96
C SER A 625 -27.54 -11.62 -26.47
N TYR A 626 -26.35 -11.48 -27.05
CA TYR A 626 -26.11 -11.71 -28.48
C TYR A 626 -24.61 -11.97 -28.67
N ASN A 627 -24.24 -13.10 -29.27
CA ASN A 627 -22.84 -13.42 -29.60
C ASN A 627 -22.62 -13.15 -31.09
N VAL A 628 -21.61 -12.35 -31.43
CA VAL A 628 -21.20 -12.11 -32.82
C VAL A 628 -19.76 -12.55 -32.98
N LEU A 629 -19.53 -13.38 -33.99
CA LEU A 629 -18.20 -13.60 -34.58
C LEU A 629 -18.00 -12.51 -35.62
N GLN A 630 -17.09 -11.58 -35.35
CA GLN A 630 -16.62 -10.61 -36.32
C GLN A 630 -15.15 -10.93 -36.62
N ASP A 631 -14.67 -10.61 -37.83
CA ASP A 631 -13.36 -11.00 -38.41
C ASP A 631 -12.09 -10.54 -37.63
N CYS A 632 -12.22 -10.18 -36.34
CA CYS A 632 -11.13 -9.79 -35.44
C CYS A 632 -11.28 -10.39 -34.01
N GLY A 633 -11.81 -11.62 -33.87
CA GLY A 633 -11.81 -12.38 -32.62
C GLY A 633 -13.19 -12.58 -31.96
N ASN A 634 -13.27 -13.50 -30.99
CA ASN A 634 -14.52 -13.84 -30.31
C ASN A 634 -14.87 -12.79 -29.24
N CYS A 635 -15.96 -12.04 -29.40
CA CYS A 635 -16.46 -11.11 -28.39
C CYS A 635 -17.80 -11.60 -27.79
N SER A 636 -17.96 -11.50 -26.48
CA SER A 636 -19.21 -11.84 -25.77
C SER A 636 -19.71 -10.66 -24.94
N ARG A 637 -21.04 -10.48 -24.84
CA ARG A 637 -21.65 -9.31 -24.20
C ARG A 637 -22.86 -9.64 -23.35
N TRP A 638 -23.04 -8.87 -22.28
CA TRP A 638 -24.11 -9.05 -21.29
C TRP A 638 -24.62 -7.70 -20.79
N ARG A 639 -25.92 -7.45 -20.90
CA ARG A 639 -26.57 -6.28 -20.28
C ARG A 639 -26.93 -6.62 -18.84
N ILE A 640 -26.58 -5.75 -17.89
CA ILE A 640 -26.87 -5.98 -16.47
C ILE A 640 -28.31 -5.53 -16.17
N GLU A 641 -29.12 -6.43 -15.63
CA GLU A 641 -30.51 -6.15 -15.27
C GLU A 641 -30.61 -5.00 -14.23
N ASN A 642 -31.67 -4.19 -14.34
CA ASN A 642 -31.94 -3.04 -13.46
C ASN A 642 -30.84 -1.95 -13.44
N THR A 643 -30.01 -1.87 -14.48
CA THR A 643 -28.99 -0.81 -14.65
C THR A 643 -28.90 -0.33 -16.10
N ASN A 644 -28.23 0.80 -16.32
CA ASN A 644 -27.86 1.32 -17.64
C ASN A 644 -26.47 0.84 -18.13
N LEU A 645 -25.95 -0.25 -17.58
CA LEU A 645 -24.61 -0.73 -17.89
C LEU A 645 -24.60 -1.90 -18.87
N LEU A 646 -23.63 -1.88 -19.78
CA LEU A 646 -23.30 -2.94 -20.71
C LEU A 646 -21.92 -3.50 -20.37
N PHE A 647 -21.86 -4.81 -20.14
CA PHE A 647 -20.61 -5.54 -19.95
C PHE A 647 -20.16 -6.17 -21.27
N VAL A 648 -18.94 -5.87 -21.69
CA VAL A 648 -18.36 -6.31 -22.97
C VAL A 648 -17.05 -7.04 -22.70
N VAL A 649 -16.90 -8.23 -23.30
CA VAL A 649 -15.69 -9.06 -23.25
C VAL A 649 -15.14 -9.22 -24.66
N ALA A 650 -13.86 -8.91 -24.85
CA ALA A 650 -13.14 -9.00 -26.13
C ALA A 650 -11.77 -9.67 -25.94
N GLU A 651 -11.14 -10.17 -27.00
CA GLU A 651 -9.78 -10.73 -26.97
C GLU A 651 -8.73 -9.63 -27.19
N THR A 652 -7.57 -9.75 -26.52
CA THR A 652 -6.46 -8.79 -26.65
C THR A 652 -5.80 -8.85 -28.03
N LEU A 653 -5.77 -7.71 -28.74
CA LEU A 653 -4.88 -7.48 -29.88
C LEU A 653 -3.58 -6.82 -29.37
N PRO A 654 -2.39 -7.35 -29.71
CA PRO A 654 -1.13 -6.78 -29.24
C PRO A 654 -0.77 -5.53 -30.04
N CYS A 655 -1.29 -4.38 -29.63
CA CYS A 655 -0.80 -3.07 -30.06
C CYS A 655 -0.88 -2.08 -28.89
N ILE A 656 0.27 -1.82 -28.26
CA ILE A 656 0.76 -0.56 -27.63
C ILE A 656 1.52 -0.83 -26.30
N GLN A 657 2.60 -0.06 -26.12
CA GLN A 657 3.70 -0.16 -25.15
C GLN A 657 3.33 0.26 -23.71
N GLU A 658 3.90 -0.43 -22.71
CA GLU A 658 3.82 -0.09 -21.27
C GLU A 658 4.81 1.05 -20.87
N GLU A 659 4.39 1.95 -19.97
CA GLU A 659 5.25 2.97 -19.33
C GLU A 659 6.33 2.32 -18.43
N ASN A 660 7.59 2.74 -18.60
CA ASN A 660 8.74 2.15 -17.91
C ASN A 660 8.93 2.77 -16.50
N PRO A 661 8.85 1.97 -15.40
CA PRO A 661 8.95 2.48 -14.03
C PRO A 661 10.32 3.08 -13.66
N CYS A 662 11.34 2.92 -14.52
CA CYS A 662 12.71 3.34 -14.26
C CYS A 662 12.98 4.85 -14.48
N GLU A 663 12.05 5.63 -15.06
CA GLU A 663 12.28 7.07 -15.34
C GLU A 663 12.22 7.95 -14.07
N VAL A 664 11.44 7.56 -13.06
CA VAL A 664 11.22 8.34 -11.83
C VAL A 664 12.40 8.27 -10.85
N LEU A 665 13.33 7.33 -11.04
CA LEU A 665 14.49 7.15 -10.16
C LEU A 665 15.57 8.21 -10.34
N SER A 666 15.57 8.90 -11.48
CA SER A 666 16.60 9.87 -11.83
C SER A 666 16.66 11.06 -10.86
N ASN A 667 15.54 11.37 -10.17
CA ASN A 667 15.43 12.45 -9.19
C ASN A 667 14.79 11.96 -7.89
N ALA A 668 15.57 11.29 -7.03
CA ALA A 668 15.10 10.96 -5.69
C ALA A 668 14.80 12.24 -4.89
N ARG A 669 13.65 12.29 -4.21
CA ARG A 669 13.28 13.41 -3.32
C ARG A 669 14.27 13.52 -2.15
N TYR A 670 14.56 14.74 -1.71
CA TYR A 670 15.41 15.00 -0.54
C TYR A 670 14.80 14.41 0.73
N ARG A 671 15.64 13.84 1.61
CA ARG A 671 15.24 13.20 2.88
C ARG A 671 16.36 13.31 3.92
N LYS A 672 15.99 13.14 5.19
CA LYS A 672 16.91 13.05 6.32
C LYS A 672 16.65 11.78 7.12
N GLY A 673 17.61 10.85 7.11
CA GLY A 673 17.55 9.62 7.90
C GLY A 673 17.72 9.85 9.41
N PRO A 674 17.57 8.81 10.23
CA PRO A 674 17.72 8.88 11.68
C PRO A 674 19.13 9.33 12.09
N THR A 675 19.23 10.12 13.16
CA THR A 675 20.50 10.70 13.64
C THR A 675 21.35 9.70 14.42
N SER A 676 20.72 8.73 15.07
CA SER A 676 21.39 7.70 15.87
C SER A 676 21.26 6.34 15.19
N CYS A 677 22.39 5.65 15.05
CA CYS A 677 22.45 4.27 14.59
C CYS A 677 23.26 3.44 15.60
N PHE A 678 22.75 2.25 15.92
CA PHE A 678 23.43 1.29 16.78
C PHE A 678 23.74 0.01 15.97
N ASP A 679 24.95 -0.10 15.44
CA ASP A 679 25.32 -1.16 14.50
C ASP A 679 26.48 -2.04 14.97
N PHE A 680 27.52 -1.43 15.52
CA PHE A 680 28.77 -2.08 15.87
C PHE A 680 29.11 -1.88 17.34
N SER A 681 29.32 -3.00 18.04
CA SER A 681 30.01 -3.02 19.32
C SER A 681 31.03 -4.17 19.31
N ALA A 682 32.20 -3.90 19.88
CA ALA A 682 33.27 -4.89 20.01
C ALA A 682 32.88 -6.06 20.94
N LEU A 683 31.91 -5.83 21.84
CA LEU A 683 31.45 -6.76 22.88
C LEU A 683 30.28 -7.66 22.44
N VAL A 684 29.81 -7.55 21.19
CA VAL A 684 28.72 -8.39 20.68
C VAL A 684 29.16 -9.86 20.61
N SER A 685 28.35 -10.75 21.20
CA SER A 685 28.58 -12.19 21.21
C SER A 685 28.60 -12.76 19.78
N ARG A 686 29.56 -13.65 19.50
CA ARG A 686 29.61 -14.42 18.24
C ARG A 686 28.49 -15.47 18.23
N CYS A 687 28.18 -16.04 17.06
CA CYS A 687 27.15 -17.08 16.93
C CYS A 687 27.27 -18.17 17.99
N ASN A 688 26.22 -18.36 18.78
CA ASN A 688 25.95 -19.62 19.45
C ASN A 688 25.41 -20.58 18.38
N ILE A 689 26.30 -21.34 17.76
CA ILE A 689 25.92 -22.66 17.25
C ILE A 689 26.03 -23.57 18.48
N ASP A 690 25.04 -24.45 18.69
CA ASP A 690 25.04 -25.43 19.78
C ASP A 690 26.44 -25.95 20.09
N THR A 691 26.72 -26.07 21.39
CA THR A 691 28.00 -26.35 22.07
C THR A 691 28.78 -27.58 21.60
N ALA A 692 28.29 -28.32 20.60
CA ALA A 692 29.00 -29.41 19.94
C ALA A 692 30.15 -28.95 19.01
N PHE A 693 30.19 -27.69 18.58
CA PHE A 693 31.15 -27.21 17.55
C PHE A 693 32.41 -26.50 18.07
N TYR A 694 32.52 -26.22 19.38
CA TYR A 694 33.73 -25.59 19.92
C TYR A 694 35.01 -26.44 19.70
N LEU A 695 34.84 -27.76 19.53
CA LEU A 695 35.89 -28.72 19.22
C LEU A 695 36.40 -28.70 17.76
N CYS A 696 35.70 -28.03 16.83
CA CYS A 696 36.10 -28.03 15.41
C CYS A 696 36.78 -26.74 14.93
N LEU A 697 36.85 -25.69 15.76
CA LEU A 697 37.38 -24.38 15.36
C LEU A 697 38.86 -24.16 15.70
N TYR A 698 39.49 -25.03 16.51
CA TYR A 698 40.89 -24.91 16.91
C TYR A 698 41.61 -26.27 16.97
N PRO A 699 42.19 -26.77 15.86
CA PRO A 699 43.01 -27.98 15.87
C PRO A 699 44.31 -27.80 16.67
N GLU A 700 44.82 -26.57 16.78
CA GLU A 700 46.13 -26.26 17.38
C GLU A 700 46.15 -26.34 18.92
N HIS A 701 45.01 -26.44 19.59
CA HIS A 701 44.93 -26.62 21.05
C HIS A 701 44.77 -28.09 21.50
N GLN A 702 44.86 -29.07 20.59
CA GLN A 702 44.76 -30.49 20.95
C GLN A 702 45.91 -31.00 21.83
N GLN A 703 47.06 -30.31 21.91
CA GLN A 703 48.21 -30.78 22.68
C GLN A 703 48.29 -30.32 24.14
N GLU A 704 47.54 -29.29 24.56
CA GLU A 704 47.63 -28.77 25.95
C GLU A 704 46.53 -29.30 26.89
N ILE A 705 45.45 -29.90 26.36
CA ILE A 705 44.32 -30.36 27.19
C ILE A 705 44.46 -31.84 27.60
N PHE A 706 45.34 -32.62 26.96
CA PHE A 706 45.59 -34.02 27.32
C PHE A 706 46.77 -34.24 28.30
N SER A 707 47.39 -33.18 28.84
CA SER A 707 48.51 -33.30 29.79
C SER A 707 48.20 -32.87 31.23
N THR A 708 46.94 -32.56 31.56
CA THR A 708 46.53 -32.12 32.91
C THR A 708 45.37 -32.93 33.50
N GLU A 709 45.28 -34.22 33.17
CA GLU A 709 44.64 -35.23 34.02
C GLU A 709 45.56 -36.46 34.13
N LYS A 710 46.49 -36.38 35.08
CA LYS A 710 47.01 -37.53 35.82
C LYS A 710 47.38 -37.12 37.24
#